data_AF-A0A497QY59-F1
#
_entry.id   AF-A0A497QY59-F1
#
_cell.length_a   1.000
_cell.length_b   1.000
_cell.length_c   1.000
_cell.angle_alpha   90.00
_cell.angle_beta   90.00
_cell.angle_gamma   90.00
#
_symmetry.space_group_name_H-M   'P 1'
#
loop_
_entity.id
_entity.type
_entity.pdbx_description
1 polymer ?
#
loop_
_entity_poly.entity_id
_entity_poly.type
_entity_poly.pdbx_seq_one_letter_code
_entity_poly.pdbx_strand_id
1 'polypeptide(L)'
;MVTTLSKKKDLLHQLLPTLENKTIIKDFISLVGSTVEKGEGHDVDILIRLDGLDFIKRAIYTLFRKKLDSLGIDKDVHVFFEPTGPADSFIPLYDLKLELRNPFKKVEMKELDLSEIPVPYLPQKPYGSAYNSVDDLLDKAKEDTEYYVEKKFNGFHASIVKKGDAVKIYSEQKKDITSAFKTLVEDIKKLSDKDFYVDGELVPYDKDGKALGRRPLMKFIGAVESGKQVDDSNIKLHIWDIIYYDGKDLRSLPLKERKEYLKKLKLTDRITDTPYKLVKGKEELKKAVEWAAALPSSEGAVIKEANAPYTFDEKSRAWLKYHKLYDIDCVVLQQNKTSKEGTYNYKIGVYVTDEQAKKIKPDRLTEFNGKKVLDLKNTFNTTETFKPGDIISVEIEDIWRHETPKGIYYSIHKPKIRHITEKKETTPLSELDNLVCSIGSKVVEEQEVIIERNSKLPKESVDDTEDSEGGTRSEASKKFFEENWHNLYPKSGKGEWVYQLHFRGLSEQEAKTLDLRGLLMQGKHSVHGDLRLSNNGTLHGFTVFEGSAKDIPVKEGSKLIYMAQHKGETKFEKLEVAPKLLQPRSWLLVGRDKPYLSPPKGVGSTTNKWAKFFALDWGTYELGVIRAHSREYFLHGSKMKGRVLITYAPVAGSRKWLIDFPVDQTPYAESHDLNEVIAELKQKKQKWLIWCKPGEKPKKIKID
;
A
#
# COMPACT_ATOMS: atom_id res chain seq x y z
N MET A 1 -41.20 42.84 8.77
CA MET A 1 -41.26 41.36 8.88
C MET A 1 -41.08 40.65 7.55
N VAL A 2 -41.87 40.95 6.50
CA VAL A 2 -41.85 40.19 5.22
C VAL A 2 -40.50 40.28 4.47
N THR A 3 -39.84 41.44 4.45
CA THR A 3 -38.52 41.63 3.81
C THR A 3 -37.35 41.00 4.58
N THR A 4 -37.43 40.94 5.91
CA THR A 4 -36.44 40.23 6.74
C THR A 4 -36.60 38.72 6.61
N LEU A 5 -37.83 38.22 6.50
CA LEU A 5 -38.14 36.81 6.26
C LEU A 5 -37.71 36.33 4.86
N SER A 6 -37.74 37.19 3.83
CA SER A 6 -37.28 36.80 2.48
C SER A 6 -35.76 36.66 2.40
N LYS A 7 -34.99 37.60 2.98
CA LYS A 7 -33.53 37.49 3.07
C LYS A 7 -33.09 36.30 3.93
N LYS A 8 -33.78 36.04 5.05
CA LYS A 8 -33.54 34.85 5.89
C LYS A 8 -33.85 33.55 5.14
N LYS A 9 -34.88 33.50 4.29
CA LYS A 9 -35.18 32.34 3.43
C LYS A 9 -34.05 32.04 2.44
N ASP A 10 -33.49 33.05 1.76
CA ASP A 10 -32.42 32.83 0.78
C ASP A 10 -31.14 32.29 1.43
N LEU A 11 -30.75 32.83 2.60
CA LEU A 11 -29.62 32.31 3.36
C LEU A 11 -29.87 30.85 3.82
N LEU A 12 -31.10 30.56 4.26
CA LEU A 12 -31.49 29.21 4.71
C LEU A 12 -31.54 28.21 3.55
N HIS A 13 -32.01 28.62 2.37
CA HIS A 13 -32.01 27.80 1.16
C HIS A 13 -30.59 27.49 0.66
N GLN A 14 -29.62 28.34 0.95
CA GLN A 14 -28.21 28.07 0.69
C GLN A 14 -27.59 27.14 1.76
N LEU A 15 -28.04 27.22 3.01
CA LEU A 15 -27.51 26.44 4.13
C LEU A 15 -28.06 25.00 4.15
N LEU A 16 -29.38 24.80 4.02
CA LEU A 16 -30.05 23.51 4.20
C LEU A 16 -29.52 22.37 3.29
N PRO A 17 -29.27 22.59 1.99
CA PRO A 17 -28.70 21.56 1.11
C PRO A 17 -27.28 21.12 1.53
N THR A 18 -26.56 21.96 2.27
CA THR A 18 -25.22 21.63 2.77
C THR A 18 -25.25 20.75 4.01
N LEU A 19 -26.41 20.67 4.67
CA LEU A 19 -26.67 19.80 5.81
C LEU A 19 -27.29 18.45 5.39
N GLU A 20 -27.81 18.31 4.16
CA GLU A 20 -28.45 17.09 3.63
C GLU A 20 -27.59 15.82 3.71
N ASN A 21 -26.27 15.96 3.90
CA ASN A 21 -25.30 14.85 3.99
C ASN A 21 -24.50 14.82 5.31
N LYS A 22 -25.03 15.42 6.39
CA LYS A 22 -24.42 15.44 7.74
C LYS A 22 -25.42 14.97 8.80
N THR A 23 -24.95 14.23 9.80
CA THR A 23 -25.76 13.76 10.93
C THR A 23 -25.68 14.75 12.09
N ILE A 24 -26.79 15.34 12.55
CA ILE A 24 -26.91 15.90 13.91
C ILE A 24 -27.88 15.05 14.75
N ILE A 25 -28.03 15.28 16.05
CA ILE A 25 -28.84 14.45 16.96
C ILE A 25 -30.22 15.12 17.21
N LYS A 26 -31.23 14.36 17.61
CA LYS A 26 -32.55 14.90 17.97
C LYS A 26 -32.44 15.80 19.23
N ASP A 27 -33.16 16.91 19.26
CA ASP A 27 -33.16 17.95 20.33
C ASP A 27 -31.84 18.73 20.49
N PHE A 28 -30.99 18.69 19.45
CA PHE A 28 -29.59 19.13 19.54
C PHE A 28 -29.28 20.46 18.84
N ILE A 29 -30.03 20.88 17.82
CA ILE A 29 -29.78 22.15 17.10
C ILE A 29 -31.09 22.91 16.89
N SER A 30 -31.12 24.18 17.34
CA SER A 30 -32.20 25.12 17.03
C SER A 30 -31.67 26.24 16.13
N LEU A 31 -32.28 26.43 14.97
CA LEU A 31 -32.08 27.63 14.16
C LEU A 31 -32.96 28.74 14.75
N VAL A 32 -32.32 29.66 15.46
CA VAL A 32 -33.00 30.74 16.17
C VAL A 32 -32.73 32.06 15.47
N GLY A 33 -33.79 32.79 15.16
CA GLY A 33 -33.66 34.16 14.71
C GLY A 33 -33.47 35.07 15.92
N SER A 34 -32.50 35.99 15.86
CA SER A 34 -32.39 37.03 16.89
C SER A 34 -33.67 37.88 16.93
N THR A 35 -34.26 38.01 18.12
CA THR A 35 -35.18 39.10 18.45
C THR A 35 -34.35 40.18 19.09
N VAL A 36 -34.07 41.26 18.36
CA VAL A 36 -33.59 42.48 19.00
C VAL A 36 -34.52 43.60 18.59
N GLU A 37 -35.26 44.10 19.58
CA GLU A 37 -35.83 45.45 19.59
C GLU A 37 -34.69 46.47 19.49
N LYS A 38 -34.07 46.61 18.30
CA LYS A 38 -33.23 47.74 17.84
C LYS A 38 -32.56 47.39 16.51
N GLY A 39 -33.31 47.58 15.43
CA GLY A 39 -32.81 48.20 14.20
C GLY A 39 -31.94 47.41 13.21
N GLU A 40 -31.01 46.54 13.62
CA GLU A 40 -29.97 46.02 12.69
C GLU A 40 -29.60 44.53 12.89
N GLY A 41 -30.60 43.65 13.08
CA GLY A 41 -30.38 42.20 13.15
C GLY A 41 -30.30 41.53 11.77
N HIS A 42 -29.09 41.42 11.19
CA HIS A 42 -28.82 40.71 9.93
C HIS A 42 -28.37 39.26 10.10
N ASP A 43 -28.26 38.77 11.34
CA ASP A 43 -27.66 37.49 11.69
C ASP A 43 -28.67 36.34 11.91
N VAL A 44 -28.18 35.13 11.67
CA VAL A 44 -28.85 33.85 11.94
C VAL A 44 -28.03 33.08 12.97
N ASP A 45 -28.64 32.72 14.09
CA ASP A 45 -27.94 31.99 15.15
C ASP A 45 -28.26 30.50 15.06
N ILE A 46 -27.22 29.69 15.01
CA ILE A 46 -27.26 28.23 15.09
C ILE A 46 -26.94 27.85 16.52
N LEU A 47 -27.97 27.54 17.30
CA LEU A 47 -27.80 27.07 18.66
C LEU A 47 -27.60 25.57 18.69
N ILE A 48 -26.53 25.10 19.33
CA ILE A 48 -26.19 23.69 19.49
C ILE A 48 -26.24 23.32 20.98
N ARG A 49 -27.19 22.46 21.37
CA ARG A 49 -27.40 22.01 22.75
C ARG A 49 -26.48 20.83 23.07
N LEU A 50 -25.20 21.12 23.34
CA LEU A 50 -24.16 20.13 23.63
C LEU A 50 -23.37 20.47 24.91
N ASP A 51 -23.35 19.55 25.87
CA ASP A 51 -22.56 19.67 27.10
C ASP A 51 -21.24 18.85 27.05
N GLY A 52 -20.22 19.33 27.78
CA GLY A 52 -19.20 18.45 28.36
C GLY A 52 -18.01 17.91 27.55
N LEU A 53 -17.74 18.28 26.28
CA LEU A 53 -16.51 17.85 25.58
C LEU A 53 -15.96 18.91 24.60
N ASP A 54 -14.95 19.67 25.03
CA ASP A 54 -14.36 20.80 24.29
C ASP A 54 -13.81 20.43 22.90
N PHE A 55 -13.27 19.23 22.75
CA PHE A 55 -12.73 18.79 21.46
C PHE A 55 -13.85 18.57 20.43
N ILE A 56 -15.03 18.12 20.85
CA ILE A 56 -16.19 17.92 19.98
C ILE A 56 -16.76 19.29 19.60
N LYS A 57 -16.92 20.20 20.56
CA LYS A 57 -17.35 21.59 20.31
C LYS A 57 -16.44 22.26 19.27
N ARG A 58 -15.11 22.14 19.43
CA ARG A 58 -14.13 22.67 18.46
C ARG A 58 -14.23 22.02 17.08
N ALA A 59 -14.40 20.69 17.02
CA ALA A 59 -14.52 19.98 15.75
C ALA A 59 -15.78 20.40 14.98
N ILE A 60 -16.92 20.48 15.68
CA ILE A 60 -18.19 20.94 15.12
C ILE A 60 -18.07 22.40 14.68
N TYR A 61 -17.58 23.29 15.55
CA TYR A 61 -17.40 24.71 15.23
C TYR A 61 -16.51 24.91 13.99
N THR A 62 -15.39 24.19 13.91
CA THR A 62 -14.47 24.25 12.77
C THR A 62 -15.13 23.77 11.47
N LEU A 63 -15.93 22.71 11.54
CA LEU A 63 -16.67 22.18 10.39
C LEU A 63 -17.71 23.18 9.87
N PHE A 64 -18.47 23.80 10.78
CA PHE A 64 -19.43 24.83 10.42
C PHE A 64 -18.73 26.07 9.87
N ARG A 65 -17.70 26.59 10.56
CA ARG A 65 -17.00 27.80 10.12
C ARG A 65 -16.40 27.65 8.73
N LYS A 66 -15.67 26.56 8.47
CA LYS A 66 -15.10 26.27 7.16
C LYS A 66 -16.18 26.23 6.06
N LYS A 67 -17.39 25.77 6.40
CA LYS A 67 -18.49 25.69 5.44
C LYS A 67 -19.17 27.05 5.23
N LEU A 68 -19.40 27.81 6.29
CA LEU A 68 -19.94 29.17 6.23
C LEU A 68 -18.99 30.09 5.45
N ASP A 69 -17.69 30.01 5.70
CA ASP A 69 -16.65 30.73 4.95
C ASP A 69 -16.70 30.38 3.46
N SER A 70 -16.88 29.09 3.12
CA SER A 70 -16.98 28.64 1.71
C SER A 70 -18.24 29.15 0.99
N LEU A 71 -19.26 29.56 1.73
CA LEU A 71 -20.50 30.10 1.22
C LEU A 71 -20.53 31.64 1.27
N GLY A 72 -19.55 32.28 1.91
CA GLY A 72 -19.46 33.73 2.03
C GLY A 72 -20.50 34.37 2.98
N ILE A 73 -21.07 33.58 3.89
CA ILE A 73 -22.12 34.02 4.84
C ILE A 73 -21.66 33.96 6.30
N ASP A 74 -20.35 33.89 6.53
CA ASP A 74 -19.72 33.66 7.83
C ASP A 74 -19.87 34.83 8.82
N LYS A 75 -20.19 36.03 8.29
CA LYS A 75 -20.49 37.22 9.10
C LYS A 75 -21.96 37.35 9.47
N ASP A 76 -22.83 36.60 8.78
CA ASP A 76 -24.28 36.66 8.93
C ASP A 76 -24.84 35.43 9.66
N VAL A 77 -23.97 34.48 10.03
CA VAL A 77 -24.36 33.24 10.74
C VAL A 77 -23.43 32.97 11.92
N HIS A 78 -23.99 32.96 13.13
CA HIS A 78 -23.27 32.64 14.35
C HIS A 78 -23.58 31.23 14.84
N VAL A 79 -22.62 30.60 15.52
CA VAL A 79 -22.77 29.25 16.08
C VAL A 79 -22.50 29.31 17.57
N PHE A 80 -23.49 28.93 18.37
CA PHE A 80 -23.42 28.95 19.83
C PHE A 80 -23.61 27.54 20.39
N PHE A 81 -22.94 27.24 21.51
CA PHE A 81 -23.10 25.99 22.23
C PHE A 81 -23.71 26.26 23.60
N GLU A 82 -25.01 26.02 23.75
CA GLU A 82 -25.73 26.22 25.02
C GLU A 82 -26.54 24.96 25.35
N PRO A 83 -26.06 24.12 26.27
CA PRO A 83 -26.72 22.87 26.65
C PRO A 83 -28.18 23.04 27.09
N THR A 84 -28.49 24.17 27.73
CA THR A 84 -29.80 24.39 28.37
C THR A 84 -30.84 25.00 27.41
N GLY A 85 -30.44 25.38 26.20
CA GLY A 85 -31.30 26.08 25.24
C GLY A 85 -31.15 27.61 25.30
N PRO A 86 -31.88 28.38 24.47
CA PRO A 86 -31.73 29.83 24.44
C PRO A 86 -32.13 30.47 25.78
N ALA A 87 -31.31 31.39 26.29
CA ALA A 87 -31.59 32.09 27.55
C ALA A 87 -32.67 33.19 27.42
N ASP A 88 -32.99 33.62 26.20
CA ASP A 88 -33.94 34.70 25.89
C ASP A 88 -35.11 34.24 25.03
N SER A 89 -36.13 35.09 24.88
CA SER A 89 -37.23 34.87 23.93
C SER A 89 -36.67 34.75 22.51
N PHE A 90 -36.98 33.67 21.80
CA PHE A 90 -36.50 33.42 20.43
C PHE A 90 -37.63 32.92 19.55
N ILE A 91 -37.52 33.15 18.24
CA ILE A 91 -38.44 32.58 17.24
C ILE A 91 -37.75 31.37 16.60
N PRO A 92 -38.20 30.12 16.87
CA PRO A 92 -37.68 28.96 16.18
C PRO A 92 -38.11 29.01 14.71
N LEU A 93 -37.13 29.02 13.80
CA LEU A 93 -37.41 29.01 12.37
C LEU A 93 -37.72 27.59 11.87
N TYR A 94 -36.99 26.59 12.37
CA TYR A 94 -37.19 25.15 12.08
C TYR A 94 -36.65 24.29 13.24
N ASP A 95 -37.37 23.21 13.56
CA ASP A 95 -36.87 22.12 14.42
C ASP A 95 -36.34 20.99 13.52
N LEU A 96 -35.04 20.76 13.57
CA LEU A 96 -34.41 19.69 12.79
C LEU A 96 -34.39 18.39 13.61
N LYS A 97 -35.24 17.43 13.23
CA LYS A 97 -35.20 16.05 13.75
C LYS A 97 -34.23 15.21 12.92
N LEU A 98 -33.42 14.39 13.59
CA LEU A 98 -32.55 13.43 12.92
C LEU A 98 -32.81 11.99 13.32
N GLU A 99 -32.52 11.10 12.38
CA GLU A 99 -32.67 9.65 12.50
C GLU A 99 -31.36 8.94 12.16
N LEU A 100 -31.02 7.92 12.96
CA LEU A 100 -29.81 7.13 12.81
C LEU A 100 -29.85 6.25 11.56
N ARG A 101 -28.96 6.51 10.58
CA ARG A 101 -28.61 5.51 9.56
C ARG A 101 -27.45 4.67 10.06
N ASN A 102 -27.80 3.53 10.69
CA ASN A 102 -26.95 2.54 11.36
C ASN A 102 -26.41 2.93 12.75
N PRO A 103 -26.48 2.01 13.74
CA PRO A 103 -25.94 2.25 15.06
C PRO A 103 -24.45 2.49 14.94
N PHE A 104 -23.92 3.43 15.73
CA PHE A 104 -22.49 3.50 15.97
C PHE A 104 -21.96 2.08 16.14
N LYS A 105 -20.85 1.75 15.46
CA LYS A 105 -19.93 0.83 16.12
C LYS A 105 -19.55 1.59 17.38
N LYS A 106 -20.21 1.27 18.49
CA LYS A 106 -19.75 1.65 19.82
C LYS A 106 -18.34 1.07 19.85
N VAL A 107 -17.34 1.90 19.57
CA VAL A 107 -16.00 1.60 20.03
C VAL A 107 -16.10 1.93 21.49
N GLU A 108 -16.67 0.98 22.25
CA GLU A 108 -16.13 0.79 23.57
C GLU A 108 -14.63 0.66 23.34
N MET A 109 -13.87 1.62 23.83
CA MET A 109 -12.56 1.24 24.33
C MET A 109 -12.88 0.28 25.47
N LYS A 110 -13.12 -0.99 25.10
CA LYS A 110 -12.93 -2.06 26.02
C LYS A 110 -11.51 -1.83 26.53
N GLU A 111 -11.36 -1.81 27.85
CA GLU A 111 -10.10 -2.20 28.44
C GLU A 111 -9.58 -3.35 27.60
N LEU A 112 -8.37 -3.20 27.05
CA LEU A 112 -7.84 -4.10 26.03
C LEU A 112 -8.16 -5.52 26.50
N ASP A 113 -9.02 -6.24 25.77
CA ASP A 113 -9.36 -7.59 26.17
C ASP A 113 -8.14 -8.44 25.84
N LEU A 114 -7.22 -8.47 26.80
CA LEU A 114 -5.99 -9.22 26.75
C LEU A 114 -6.28 -10.71 26.73
N SER A 115 -7.55 -11.16 26.77
CA SER A 115 -7.95 -12.55 26.57
C SER A 115 -7.66 -13.07 25.15
N GLU A 116 -7.63 -12.20 24.13
CA GLU A 116 -7.24 -12.50 22.75
C GLU A 116 -5.91 -11.82 22.40
N ILE A 117 -5.11 -12.38 21.48
CA ILE A 117 -3.87 -11.71 21.02
C ILE A 117 -4.28 -10.49 20.19
N PRO A 118 -4.14 -9.25 20.68
CA PRO A 118 -4.58 -8.08 19.92
C PRO A 118 -3.77 -7.96 18.62
N VAL A 119 -4.45 -7.68 17.51
CA VAL A 119 -3.78 -7.25 16.28
C VAL A 119 -3.03 -5.95 16.62
N PRO A 120 -1.71 -5.87 16.37
CA PRO A 120 -0.94 -4.71 16.78
C PRO A 120 -1.41 -3.45 16.06
N TYR A 121 -1.21 -2.32 16.73
CA TYR A 121 -1.37 -1.02 16.12
C TYR A 121 -0.27 -0.77 15.08
N LEU A 122 -0.36 0.32 14.31
CA LEU A 122 0.74 0.66 13.42
C LEU A 122 1.87 1.08 14.33
N PRO A 123 3.06 0.46 14.24
CA PRO A 123 4.14 0.82 15.14
C PRO A 123 4.57 2.27 14.91
N GLN A 124 5.08 2.91 15.96
CA GLN A 124 5.57 4.28 15.92
C GLN A 124 6.69 4.43 14.88
N LYS A 125 6.64 5.53 14.12
CA LYS A 125 7.66 5.85 13.12
C LYS A 125 8.30 7.20 13.41
N PRO A 126 9.58 7.38 13.04
CA PRO A 126 10.19 8.72 13.00
C PRO A 126 9.44 9.61 12.01
N TYR A 127 9.11 10.83 12.44
CA TYR A 127 8.50 11.82 11.56
C TYR A 127 9.48 12.30 10.48
N GLY A 128 9.04 12.32 9.23
CA GLY A 128 9.80 12.86 8.09
C GLY A 128 10.83 11.92 7.45
N SER A 129 11.64 12.48 6.56
CA SER A 129 12.76 11.79 5.90
C SER A 129 13.94 11.61 6.86
N ALA A 130 14.89 10.75 6.48
CA ALA A 130 16.15 10.65 7.21
C ALA A 130 16.99 11.93 7.03
N TYR A 131 17.76 12.25 8.05
CA TYR A 131 18.85 13.21 7.95
C TYR A 131 20.10 12.49 7.45
N ASN A 132 20.83 13.15 6.56
CA ASN A 132 22.05 12.62 5.97
C ASN A 132 23.30 13.39 6.44
N SER A 133 23.09 14.49 7.17
CA SER A 133 24.10 15.27 7.88
C SER A 133 23.81 15.16 9.38
N VAL A 134 24.86 14.95 10.18
CA VAL A 134 24.71 14.95 11.64
C VAL A 134 24.37 16.35 12.12
N ASP A 135 24.98 17.39 11.54
CA ASP A 135 24.73 18.77 11.94
C ASP A 135 23.27 19.19 11.65
N ASP A 136 22.70 18.80 10.49
CA ASP A 136 21.28 19.04 10.18
C ASP A 136 20.34 18.34 11.18
N LEU A 137 20.75 17.17 11.69
CA LEU A 137 20.01 16.46 12.73
C LEU A 137 20.10 17.19 14.07
N LEU A 138 21.29 17.68 14.44
CA LEU A 138 21.51 18.42 15.68
C LEU A 138 20.72 19.73 15.72
N ASP A 139 20.49 20.37 14.58
CA ASP A 139 19.62 21.55 14.45
C ASP A 139 18.14 21.26 14.78
N LYS A 140 17.74 19.98 14.77
CA LYS A 140 16.39 19.53 15.09
C LYS A 140 16.30 18.91 16.48
N ALA A 141 17.43 18.56 17.09
CA ALA A 141 17.50 18.08 18.45
C ALA A 141 17.24 19.22 19.44
N LYS A 142 16.54 18.90 20.53
CA LYS A 142 16.24 19.83 21.61
C LYS A 142 17.43 19.89 22.58
N GLU A 143 17.83 21.08 22.97
CA GLU A 143 19.09 21.35 23.68
C GLU A 143 19.14 20.70 25.09
N ASP A 144 18.02 20.68 25.80
CA ASP A 144 17.90 20.11 27.16
C ASP A 144 17.19 18.76 27.22
N THR A 145 17.22 17.99 26.14
CA THR A 145 16.55 16.69 26.07
C THR A 145 17.54 15.54 26.10
N GLU A 146 17.21 14.51 26.90
CA GLU A 146 17.92 13.23 26.89
C GLU A 146 17.44 12.37 25.72
N TYR A 147 18.38 11.72 25.05
CA TYR A 147 18.11 10.88 23.89
C TYR A 147 18.71 9.49 24.06
N TYR A 148 17.92 8.47 23.73
CA TYR A 148 18.44 7.16 23.37
C TYR A 148 18.88 7.21 21.91
N VAL A 149 20.16 6.93 21.67
CA VAL A 149 20.73 6.80 20.33
C VAL A 149 21.00 5.33 20.08
N GLU A 150 20.21 4.75 19.18
CA GLU A 150 20.17 3.33 18.88
C GLU A 150 20.80 3.03 17.52
N LYS A 151 21.43 1.86 17.41
CA LYS A 151 21.84 1.31 16.11
C LYS A 151 20.64 1.20 15.16
N LYS A 152 20.78 1.73 13.93
CA LYS A 152 19.78 1.52 12.88
C LYS A 152 20.08 0.22 12.12
N PHE A 153 19.28 -0.82 12.37
CA PHE A 153 19.39 -2.08 11.66
C PHE A 153 18.79 -2.03 10.25
N ASN A 154 19.30 -2.88 9.34
CA ASN A 154 18.75 -3.12 8.01
C ASN A 154 17.98 -4.45 8.00
N GLY A 155 16.69 -4.43 8.32
CA GLY A 155 15.89 -5.66 8.38
C GLY A 155 14.42 -5.42 8.07
N PHE A 156 13.56 -6.23 8.70
CA PHE A 156 12.13 -5.98 8.76
C PHE A 156 11.72 -5.65 10.19
N HIS A 157 11.03 -4.53 10.35
CA HIS A 157 10.31 -4.23 11.57
C HIS A 157 9.31 -5.36 11.86
N ALA A 158 9.39 -5.89 13.09
CA ALA A 158 8.47 -6.86 13.64
C ALA A 158 7.90 -6.39 14.98
N SER A 159 6.58 -6.44 15.10
CA SER A 159 5.83 -6.33 16.36
C SER A 159 5.53 -7.73 16.86
N ILE A 160 5.95 -8.06 18.08
CA ILE A 160 5.84 -9.39 18.68
C ILE A 160 4.89 -9.32 19.86
N VAL A 161 3.83 -10.13 19.82
CA VAL A 161 2.88 -10.28 20.92
C VAL A 161 2.95 -11.71 21.43
N LYS A 162 3.26 -11.87 22.71
CA LYS A 162 3.19 -13.14 23.43
C LYS A 162 2.06 -13.11 24.44
N LYS A 163 1.25 -14.15 24.43
CA LYS A 163 0.21 -14.40 25.41
C LYS A 163 0.16 -15.87 25.82
N GLY A 164 0.52 -16.17 27.07
CA GLY A 164 0.83 -17.54 27.48
C GLY A 164 1.89 -18.14 26.56
N ASP A 165 1.59 -19.29 25.96
CA ASP A 165 2.44 -19.94 24.94
C ASP A 165 2.14 -19.49 23.50
N ALA A 166 1.14 -18.64 23.29
CA ALA A 166 0.79 -18.17 21.96
C ALA A 166 1.62 -16.94 21.59
N VAL A 167 2.37 -17.04 20.49
CA VAL A 167 3.19 -15.96 19.96
C VAL A 167 2.71 -15.57 18.58
N LYS A 168 2.62 -14.27 18.33
CA LYS A 168 2.38 -13.69 17.01
C LYS A 168 3.47 -12.70 16.66
N ILE A 169 3.92 -12.76 15.41
CA ILE A 169 4.89 -11.85 14.81
C ILE A 169 4.21 -11.14 13.66
N TYR A 170 4.17 -9.82 13.72
CA TYR A 170 3.54 -8.98 12.71
C TYR A 170 4.58 -8.07 12.05
N SER A 171 4.50 -7.93 10.74
CA SER A 171 5.30 -6.95 9.99
C SER A 171 4.89 -5.51 10.29
N GLU A 172 5.71 -4.54 9.88
CA GLU A 172 5.41 -3.09 9.90
C GLU A 172 4.00 -2.72 9.40
N GLN A 173 3.48 -3.48 8.43
CA GLN A 173 2.17 -3.28 7.80
C GLN A 173 1.06 -4.10 8.46
N LYS A 174 1.29 -4.63 9.66
CA LYS A 174 0.38 -5.48 10.45
C LYS A 174 0.03 -6.83 9.82
N LYS A 175 0.79 -7.29 8.82
CA LYS A 175 0.60 -8.65 8.30
C LYS A 175 1.17 -9.65 9.30
N ASP A 176 0.38 -10.66 9.67
CA ASP A 176 0.84 -11.81 10.43
C ASP A 176 1.85 -12.60 9.58
N ILE A 177 3.09 -12.65 10.05
CA ILE A 177 4.20 -13.38 9.42
C ILE A 177 4.67 -14.57 10.28
N THR A 178 3.93 -14.89 11.35
CA THR A 178 4.30 -15.89 12.37
C THR A 178 4.67 -17.25 11.76
N SER A 179 3.93 -17.69 10.74
CA SER A 179 4.12 -19.02 10.13
C SER A 179 5.51 -19.22 9.50
N ALA A 180 6.21 -18.14 9.16
CA ALA A 180 7.54 -18.20 8.55
C ALA A 180 8.69 -18.26 9.58
N PHE A 181 8.43 -18.02 10.87
CA PHE A 181 9.46 -17.89 11.92
C PHE A 181 9.23 -18.87 13.07
N LYS A 182 9.07 -20.16 12.75
CA LYS A 182 8.71 -21.19 13.74
C LYS A 182 9.75 -21.34 14.85
N THR A 183 11.04 -21.35 14.52
CA THR A 183 12.08 -21.51 15.53
C THR A 183 12.14 -20.28 16.45
N LEU A 184 12.02 -19.09 15.86
CA LEU A 184 11.97 -17.84 16.61
C LEU A 184 10.74 -17.76 17.53
N VAL A 185 9.59 -18.30 17.11
CA VAL A 185 8.40 -18.42 17.96
C VAL A 185 8.71 -19.23 19.23
N GLU A 186 9.38 -20.36 19.11
CA GLU A 186 9.77 -21.17 20.28
C GLU A 186 10.79 -20.46 21.18
N ASP A 187 11.67 -19.64 20.62
CA ASP A 187 12.62 -18.83 21.38
C ASP A 187 11.91 -17.66 22.11
N ILE A 188 10.94 -17.00 21.45
CA ILE A 188 10.15 -15.90 22.03
C ILE A 188 9.35 -16.37 23.25
N LYS A 189 8.79 -17.59 23.21
CA LYS A 189 8.04 -18.16 24.36
C LYS A 189 8.89 -18.21 25.63
N LYS A 190 10.21 -18.41 25.51
CA LYS A 190 11.14 -18.59 26.63
C LYS A 190 11.64 -17.27 27.23
N LEU A 191 11.36 -16.12 26.59
CA LEU A 191 11.84 -14.82 27.05
C LEU A 191 11.24 -14.42 28.41
N SER A 192 10.01 -14.83 28.70
CA SER A 192 9.35 -14.58 29.98
C SER A 192 8.13 -15.49 30.14
N ASP A 193 7.85 -15.89 31.37
CA ASP A 193 6.59 -16.58 31.71
C ASP A 193 5.38 -15.63 31.65
N LYS A 194 5.63 -14.32 31.52
CA LYS A 194 4.61 -13.27 31.41
C LYS A 194 4.23 -12.96 29.98
N ASP A 195 3.09 -12.29 29.83
CA ASP A 195 2.60 -11.76 28.57
C ASP A 195 3.31 -10.46 28.23
N PHE A 196 3.64 -10.22 26.96
CA PHE A 196 4.30 -9.00 26.54
C PHE A 196 3.99 -8.62 25.09
N TYR A 197 4.16 -7.33 24.78
CA TYR A 197 4.21 -6.81 23.43
C TYR A 197 5.48 -5.98 23.27
N VAL A 198 6.38 -6.40 22.38
CA VAL A 198 7.61 -5.71 22.03
C VAL A 198 7.69 -5.35 20.55
N ASP A 199 8.49 -4.34 20.22
CA ASP A 199 8.87 -3.99 18.85
C ASP A 199 10.38 -4.19 18.63
N GLY A 200 10.74 -4.73 17.47
CA GLY A 200 12.13 -5.01 17.11
C GLY A 200 12.37 -5.22 15.61
N GLU A 201 13.64 -5.42 15.22
CA GLU A 201 14.04 -5.71 13.85
C GLU A 201 14.34 -7.19 13.69
N LEU A 202 13.76 -7.84 12.69
CA LEU A 202 14.24 -9.13 12.19
C LEU A 202 15.41 -8.88 11.24
N VAL A 203 16.56 -9.48 11.54
CA VAL A 203 17.79 -9.30 10.75
C VAL A 203 18.40 -10.67 10.44
N PRO A 204 18.69 -10.98 9.16
CA PRO A 204 19.37 -12.21 8.79
C PRO A 204 20.88 -12.08 8.96
N TYR A 205 21.51 -13.14 9.43
CA TYR A 205 22.96 -13.26 9.61
C TYR A 205 23.52 -14.40 8.77
N ASP A 206 24.77 -14.29 8.36
CA ASP A 206 25.52 -15.44 7.85
C ASP A 206 26.19 -16.24 8.97
N LYS A 207 26.85 -17.33 8.58
CA LYS A 207 27.59 -18.23 9.46
C LYS A 207 28.75 -17.56 10.21
N ASP A 208 29.25 -16.44 9.71
CA ASP A 208 30.39 -15.70 10.27
C ASP A 208 29.89 -14.56 11.19
N GLY A 209 28.57 -14.46 11.38
CA GLY A 209 27.94 -13.46 12.26
C GLY A 209 27.79 -12.08 11.62
N LYS A 210 27.96 -11.94 10.31
CA LYS A 210 27.72 -10.70 9.58
C LYS A 210 26.25 -10.57 9.19
N ALA A 211 25.65 -9.40 9.43
CA ALA A 211 24.28 -9.13 9.02
C ALA A 211 24.18 -8.96 7.49
N LEU A 212 23.17 -9.59 6.89
CA LEU A 212 22.99 -9.68 5.43
C LEU A 212 22.01 -8.64 4.85
N GLY A 213 21.48 -7.75 5.70
CA GLY A 213 20.49 -6.74 5.36
C GLY A 213 19.08 -7.32 5.12
N ARG A 214 18.13 -6.50 4.68
CA ARG A 214 16.72 -6.91 4.58
C ARG A 214 16.39 -7.88 3.43
N ARG A 215 17.19 -7.97 2.37
CA ARG A 215 16.79 -8.72 1.16
C ARG A 215 16.59 -10.23 1.37
N PRO A 216 17.47 -10.94 2.11
CA PRO A 216 17.25 -12.34 2.42
C PRO A 216 15.94 -12.61 3.17
N LEU A 217 15.36 -11.61 3.84
CA LEU A 217 14.07 -11.75 4.52
C LEU A 217 12.89 -11.89 3.56
N MET A 218 13.03 -11.51 2.28
CA MET A 218 11.96 -11.62 1.29
C MET A 218 11.48 -13.06 1.09
N LYS A 219 12.35 -14.06 1.29
CA LYS A 219 11.97 -15.48 1.21
C LYS A 219 10.92 -15.86 2.28
N PHE A 220 10.95 -15.20 3.44
CA PHE A 220 9.99 -15.44 4.53
C PHE A 220 8.62 -14.86 4.19
N ILE A 221 8.56 -13.70 3.52
CA ILE A 221 7.27 -13.15 3.03
C ILE A 221 6.63 -14.11 2.02
N GLY A 222 7.41 -14.59 1.04
CA GLY A 222 6.91 -15.58 0.08
C GLY A 222 6.52 -16.91 0.74
N ALA A 223 7.19 -17.30 1.83
CA ALA A 223 6.84 -18.48 2.62
C ALA A 223 5.46 -18.34 3.29
N VAL A 224 5.14 -17.18 3.86
CA VAL A 224 3.80 -16.88 4.41
C VAL A 224 2.72 -17.03 3.33
N GLU A 225 2.95 -16.47 2.14
CA GLU A 225 1.97 -16.49 1.03
C GLU A 225 1.78 -17.90 0.45
N SER A 226 2.86 -18.70 0.38
CA SER A 226 2.84 -20.04 -0.20
C SER A 226 2.54 -21.17 0.80
N GLY A 227 2.60 -20.88 2.11
CA GLY A 227 2.55 -21.89 3.17
C GLY A 227 3.79 -22.79 3.25
N LYS A 228 4.84 -22.51 2.47
CA LYS A 228 6.11 -23.25 2.54
C LYS A 228 6.82 -22.95 3.85
N GLN A 229 7.46 -23.95 4.44
CA GLN A 229 8.32 -23.74 5.60
C GLN A 229 9.70 -23.30 5.13
N VAL A 230 10.25 -22.29 5.81
CA VAL A 230 11.61 -21.80 5.59
C VAL A 230 12.38 -21.89 6.89
N ASP A 231 13.68 -22.18 6.78
CA ASP A 231 14.59 -22.15 7.92
C ASP A 231 14.86 -20.70 8.34
N ASP A 232 14.51 -20.39 9.58
CA ASP A 232 14.70 -19.11 10.24
C ASP A 232 15.87 -19.09 11.23
N SER A 233 16.64 -20.18 11.36
CA SER A 233 17.73 -20.35 12.34
C SER A 233 18.75 -19.20 12.35
N ASN A 234 19.00 -18.59 11.19
CA ASN A 234 19.94 -17.49 11.01
C ASN A 234 19.32 -16.09 11.18
N ILE A 235 18.05 -16.01 11.56
CA ILE A 235 17.34 -14.74 11.82
C ILE A 235 17.46 -14.39 13.30
N LYS A 236 17.95 -13.19 13.58
CA LYS A 236 17.95 -12.60 14.92
C LYS A 236 16.87 -11.52 15.03
N LEU A 237 16.34 -11.36 16.24
CA LEU A 237 15.40 -10.31 16.60
C LEU A 237 16.10 -9.29 17.52
N HIS A 238 16.18 -8.04 17.08
CA HIS A 238 16.73 -6.94 17.88
C HIS A 238 15.60 -6.07 18.40
N ILE A 239 15.22 -6.26 19.66
CA ILE A 239 14.13 -5.54 20.31
C ILE A 239 14.62 -4.14 20.68
N TRP A 240 13.81 -3.10 20.48
CA TRP A 240 14.16 -1.73 20.88
C TRP A 240 13.14 -1.09 21.82
N ASP A 241 11.91 -1.61 21.92
CA ASP A 241 10.88 -1.09 22.84
C ASP A 241 9.95 -2.19 23.36
N ILE A 242 9.26 -1.90 24.46
CA ILE A 242 8.23 -2.74 25.05
C ILE A 242 6.98 -1.89 25.33
N ILE A 243 5.86 -2.34 24.78
CA ILE A 243 4.59 -1.60 24.75
C ILE A 243 3.65 -2.11 25.84
N TYR A 244 3.77 -3.39 26.18
CA TYR A 244 2.93 -4.06 27.17
C TYR A 244 3.73 -5.13 27.92
N TYR A 245 3.48 -5.27 29.22
CA TYR A 245 4.07 -6.33 30.05
C TYR A 245 3.14 -6.71 31.19
N ASP A 246 2.76 -8.00 31.27
CA ASP A 246 2.07 -8.63 32.40
C ASP A 246 0.87 -7.85 32.96
N GLY A 247 -0.17 -7.67 32.13
CA GLY A 247 -1.36 -6.90 32.52
C GLY A 247 -1.25 -5.39 32.32
N LYS A 248 -0.04 -4.85 32.11
CA LYS A 248 0.19 -3.40 32.11
C LYS A 248 0.48 -2.84 30.72
N ASP A 249 -0.33 -1.86 30.31
CA ASP A 249 -0.04 -0.99 29.18
C ASP A 249 1.05 0.02 29.55
N LEU A 250 2.14 0.03 28.78
CA LEU A 250 3.32 0.86 29.05
C LEU A 250 3.41 2.08 28.11
N ARG A 251 2.47 2.26 27.18
CA ARG A 251 2.56 3.30 26.14
C ARG A 251 2.65 4.71 26.68
N SER A 252 1.91 5.00 27.75
CA SER A 252 1.91 6.31 28.40
C SER A 252 3.20 6.59 29.17
N LEU A 253 4.00 5.56 29.47
CA LEU A 253 5.24 5.73 30.22
C LEU A 253 6.36 6.31 29.32
N PRO A 254 7.27 7.10 29.90
CA PRO A 254 8.55 7.47 29.29
C PRO A 254 9.32 6.28 28.71
N LEU A 255 10.02 6.46 27.57
CA LEU A 255 10.87 5.42 26.98
C LEU A 255 11.89 4.86 27.98
N LYS A 256 12.48 5.70 28.83
CA LYS A 256 13.40 5.25 29.89
C LYS A 256 12.77 4.21 30.83
N GLU A 257 11.50 4.39 31.19
CA GLU A 257 10.78 3.45 32.05
C GLU A 257 10.44 2.17 31.28
N ARG A 258 10.04 2.28 30.01
CA ARG A 258 9.79 1.11 29.15
C ARG A 258 11.05 0.26 28.99
N LYS A 259 12.22 0.86 28.81
CA LYS A 259 13.51 0.14 28.80
C LYS A 259 13.77 -0.65 30.10
N GLU A 260 13.32 -0.18 31.26
CA GLU A 260 13.40 -0.97 32.51
C GLU A 260 12.46 -2.19 32.51
N TYR A 261 11.31 -2.13 31.84
CA TYR A 261 10.47 -3.32 31.62
C TYR A 261 11.10 -4.28 30.62
N LEU A 262 11.76 -3.76 29.58
CA LEU A 262 12.44 -4.58 28.57
C LEU A 262 13.51 -5.47 29.21
N LYS A 263 14.27 -4.93 30.17
CA LYS A 263 15.29 -5.67 30.94
C LYS A 263 14.74 -6.85 31.74
N LYS A 264 13.41 -6.95 31.94
CA LYS A 264 12.78 -8.09 32.61
C LYS A 264 12.67 -9.32 31.69
N LEU A 265 12.88 -9.16 30.39
CA LEU A 265 12.92 -10.27 29.44
C LEU A 265 14.28 -10.98 29.50
N LYS A 266 14.26 -12.32 29.49
CA LYS A 266 15.44 -13.18 29.42
C LYS A 266 15.96 -13.25 27.98
N LEU A 267 16.61 -12.18 27.55
CA LEU A 267 17.19 -12.05 26.20
C LEU A 267 18.29 -13.11 25.95
N THR A 268 18.55 -13.41 24.68
CA THR A 268 19.48 -14.45 24.21
C THR A 268 20.39 -13.91 23.10
N ASP A 269 21.37 -14.69 22.63
CA ASP A 269 22.22 -14.30 21.50
C ASP A 269 21.46 -14.13 20.17
N ARG A 270 20.25 -14.69 20.07
CA ARG A 270 19.36 -14.60 18.91
C ARG A 270 18.28 -13.54 19.09
N ILE A 271 17.87 -13.25 20.33
CA ILE A 271 16.88 -12.21 20.65
C ILE A 271 17.52 -11.22 21.62
N THR A 272 18.02 -10.11 21.10
CA THR A 272 18.83 -9.13 21.82
C THR A 272 18.12 -7.79 21.95
N ASP A 273 18.56 -6.95 22.87
CA ASP A 273 18.23 -5.52 22.85
C ASP A 273 19.08 -4.84 21.78
N THR A 274 18.56 -3.75 21.24
CA THR A 274 19.28 -2.90 20.29
C THR A 274 20.41 -2.18 21.03
N PRO A 275 21.66 -2.18 20.51
CA PRO A 275 22.72 -1.39 21.11
C PRO A 275 22.35 0.10 21.14
N TYR A 276 22.46 0.72 22.31
CA TYR A 276 22.14 2.13 22.50
C TYR A 276 23.08 2.87 23.45
N LYS A 277 23.08 4.20 23.36
CA LYS A 277 23.62 5.12 24.37
C LYS A 277 22.54 6.11 24.80
N LEU A 278 22.46 6.39 26.09
CA LEU A 278 21.66 7.50 26.63
C LEU A 278 22.58 8.71 26.77
N VAL A 279 22.21 9.84 26.17
CA VAL A 279 23.04 11.05 26.09
C VAL A 279 22.21 12.31 26.29
N LYS A 280 22.86 13.39 26.74
CA LYS A 280 22.22 14.70 26.88
C LYS A 280 23.08 15.80 26.26
N GLY A 281 22.43 16.73 25.57
CA GLY A 281 23.10 17.84 24.89
C GLY A 281 23.67 17.46 23.52
N LYS A 282 23.87 18.48 22.68
CA LYS A 282 24.21 18.30 21.25
C LYS A 282 25.55 17.61 21.02
N GLU A 283 26.56 17.91 21.83
CA GLU A 283 27.91 17.36 21.67
C GLU A 283 27.97 15.85 21.95
N GLU A 284 27.31 15.39 23.02
CA GLU A 284 27.20 13.96 23.30
C GLU A 284 26.30 13.25 22.27
N LEU A 285 25.22 13.91 21.84
CA LEU A 285 24.34 13.40 20.79
C LEU A 285 25.10 13.18 19.49
N LYS A 286 25.96 14.11 19.08
CA LYS A 286 26.82 13.99 17.90
C LYS A 286 27.69 12.72 17.98
N LYS A 287 28.44 12.57 19.07
CA LYS A 287 29.33 11.43 19.31
C LYS A 287 28.56 10.10 19.36
N ALA A 288 27.36 10.10 19.92
CA ALA A 288 26.53 8.91 19.99
C ALA A 288 25.95 8.53 18.62
N VAL A 289 25.54 9.49 17.79
CA VAL A 289 25.08 9.24 16.41
C VAL A 289 26.21 8.66 15.56
N GLU A 290 27.41 9.26 15.64
CA GLU A 290 28.60 8.76 14.95
C GLU A 290 28.98 7.36 15.42
N TRP A 291 28.95 7.11 16.74
CA TRP A 291 29.15 5.77 17.30
C TRP A 291 28.16 4.75 16.76
N ALA A 292 26.85 5.06 16.78
CA ALA A 292 25.81 4.14 16.31
C ALA A 292 25.95 3.85 14.81
N ALA A 293 26.33 4.86 14.01
CA ALA A 293 26.60 4.73 12.58
C ALA A 293 27.91 3.98 12.26
N ALA A 294 28.86 3.91 13.20
CA ALA A 294 30.11 3.16 13.07
C ALA A 294 29.99 1.68 13.48
N LEU A 295 28.89 1.29 14.14
CA LEU A 295 28.67 -0.11 14.50
C LEU A 295 28.59 -1.02 13.26
N PRO A 296 29.09 -2.27 13.33
CA PRO A 296 29.07 -3.20 12.20
C PRO A 296 27.67 -3.36 11.61
N SER A 297 27.55 -3.23 10.28
CA SER A 297 26.28 -3.35 9.53
C SER A 297 25.18 -2.39 10.00
N SER A 298 25.54 -1.21 10.52
CA SER A 298 24.59 -0.16 10.85
C SER A 298 24.26 0.69 9.61
N GLU A 299 22.98 1.02 9.40
CA GLU A 299 22.57 1.99 8.37
C GLU A 299 22.69 3.45 8.86
N GLY A 300 23.03 3.65 10.13
CA GLY A 300 23.05 4.96 10.78
C GLY A 300 22.55 4.88 12.22
N ALA A 301 21.69 5.81 12.62
CA ALA A 301 21.19 5.88 13.99
C ALA A 301 19.70 6.20 14.05
N VAL A 302 19.02 5.69 15.08
CA VAL A 302 17.67 6.12 15.48
C VAL A 302 17.80 6.86 16.80
N ILE A 303 17.31 8.10 16.86
CA ILE A 303 17.43 8.98 18.00
C ILE A 303 16.04 9.15 18.60
N LYS A 304 15.85 8.79 19.87
CA LYS A 304 14.54 8.77 20.54
C LYS A 304 14.57 9.58 21.83
N GLU A 305 13.64 10.52 22.00
CA GLU A 305 13.50 11.27 23.26
C GLU A 305 13.23 10.33 24.44
N ALA A 306 14.07 10.37 25.47
CA ALA A 306 14.02 9.44 26.60
C ALA A 306 12.75 9.55 27.45
N ASN A 307 12.14 10.74 27.49
CA ASN A 307 10.93 11.02 28.26
C ASN A 307 9.65 10.97 27.42
N ALA A 308 9.71 10.56 26.15
CA ALA A 308 8.54 10.52 25.28
C ALA A 308 7.69 9.25 25.48
N PRO A 309 6.35 9.36 25.44
CA PRO A 309 5.46 8.21 25.40
C PRO A 309 5.56 7.50 24.04
N TYR A 310 5.08 6.25 24.01
CA TYR A 310 4.89 5.51 22.76
C TYR A 310 3.54 5.91 22.12
N THR A 311 3.56 6.39 20.88
CA THR A 311 2.37 6.84 20.16
C THR A 311 2.24 6.15 18.80
N PHE A 312 1.01 5.85 18.39
CA PHE A 312 0.71 5.20 17.11
C PHE A 312 0.49 6.19 15.95
N ASP A 313 0.86 7.46 16.12
CA ASP A 313 0.70 8.50 15.11
C ASP A 313 1.98 8.62 14.25
N GLU A 314 1.81 8.66 12.92
CA GLU A 314 2.88 8.91 11.95
C GLU A 314 3.55 10.29 12.12
N LYS A 315 3.04 11.12 13.04
CA LYS A 315 3.52 12.48 13.35
C LYS A 315 4.40 12.59 14.59
N SER A 316 4.78 11.50 15.25
CA SER A 316 5.64 11.58 16.44
C SER A 316 7.00 12.21 16.12
N ARG A 317 7.21 13.44 16.60
CA ARG A 317 8.50 14.15 16.49
C ARG A 317 9.53 13.71 17.53
N ALA A 318 9.17 12.78 18.41
CA ALA A 318 10.05 12.27 19.44
C ALA A 318 11.19 11.38 18.88
N TRP A 319 11.05 10.93 17.63
CA TRP A 319 12.01 10.06 16.97
C TRP A 319 12.60 10.77 15.74
N LEU A 320 13.92 10.80 15.65
CA LEU A 320 14.69 11.22 14.48
C LEU A 320 15.46 10.03 13.93
N LYS A 321 15.82 10.07 12.65
CA LYS A 321 16.64 9.02 12.02
C LYS A 321 17.75 9.64 11.19
N TYR A 322 18.96 9.16 11.43
CA TYR A 322 20.15 9.47 10.65
C TYR A 322 20.46 8.29 9.73
N HIS A 323 20.70 8.56 8.45
CA HIS A 323 21.15 7.56 7.49
C HIS A 323 22.58 7.93 7.05
N LYS A 324 23.50 6.99 7.25
CA LYS A 324 24.90 7.17 6.87
C LYS A 324 25.05 7.08 5.35
N LEU A 325 25.66 8.08 4.74
CA LEU A 325 26.02 8.05 3.32
C LEU A 325 27.46 7.57 3.14
N TYR A 326 27.78 7.12 1.92
CA TYR A 326 29.10 6.67 1.54
C TYR A 326 29.54 7.38 0.26
N ASP A 327 30.79 7.81 0.21
CA ASP A 327 31.39 8.33 -1.01
C ASP A 327 32.18 7.22 -1.70
N ILE A 328 31.94 7.03 -3.00
CA ILE A 328 32.71 6.13 -3.85
C ILE A 328 33.29 6.89 -5.04
N ASP A 329 34.56 6.65 -5.33
CA ASP A 329 35.25 7.25 -6.47
C ASP A 329 35.05 6.36 -7.70
N CYS A 330 34.42 6.92 -8.74
CA CYS A 330 34.03 6.19 -9.94
C CYS A 330 34.60 6.84 -11.20
N VAL A 331 34.93 6.03 -12.20
CA VAL A 331 35.28 6.51 -13.53
C VAL A 331 34.02 6.83 -14.33
N VAL A 332 34.01 7.99 -14.99
CA VAL A 332 32.96 8.35 -15.95
C VAL A 332 33.16 7.56 -17.24
N LEU A 333 32.19 6.72 -17.59
CA LEU A 333 32.20 5.91 -18.81
C LEU A 333 31.50 6.61 -19.97
N GLN A 334 30.40 7.31 -19.68
CA GLN A 334 29.59 7.98 -20.68
C GLN A 334 28.80 9.13 -20.07
N GLN A 335 28.69 10.24 -20.79
CA GLN A 335 27.77 11.33 -20.50
C GLN A 335 26.45 11.11 -21.26
N ASN A 336 25.33 11.15 -20.54
CA ASN A 336 23.99 11.04 -21.11
C ASN A 336 23.27 12.39 -21.03
N LYS A 337 22.75 12.86 -22.16
CA LYS A 337 21.88 14.05 -22.22
C LYS A 337 20.52 13.75 -21.61
N THR A 338 19.97 14.69 -20.86
CA THR A 338 18.59 14.60 -20.36
C THR A 338 17.66 15.45 -21.21
N SER A 339 16.34 15.35 -20.97
CA SER A 339 15.34 16.19 -21.64
C SER A 339 15.45 17.67 -21.27
N LYS A 340 16.17 18.01 -20.19
CA LYS A 340 16.43 19.38 -19.78
C LYS A 340 17.81 19.79 -20.29
N GLU A 341 17.85 20.88 -21.05
CA GLU A 341 19.10 21.44 -21.55
C GLU A 341 20.06 21.81 -20.40
N GLY A 342 21.35 21.59 -20.61
CA GLY A 342 22.38 21.81 -19.57
C GLY A 342 22.34 20.85 -18.39
N THR A 343 21.53 19.78 -18.45
CA THR A 343 21.44 18.77 -17.40
C THR A 343 21.82 17.39 -17.94
N TYR A 344 22.69 16.68 -17.22
CA TYR A 344 23.28 15.41 -17.63
C TYR A 344 23.16 14.37 -16.52
N ASN A 345 23.21 13.09 -16.87
CA ASN A 345 23.60 12.03 -15.94
C ASN A 345 24.73 11.20 -16.56
N TYR A 346 25.50 10.51 -15.72
CA TYR A 346 26.72 9.86 -16.15
C TYR A 346 26.65 8.38 -15.87
N LYS A 347 27.00 7.56 -16.86
CA LYS A 347 27.27 6.15 -16.65
C LYS A 347 28.64 6.03 -15.98
N ILE A 348 28.71 5.31 -14.87
CA ILE A 348 29.90 5.24 -14.02
C ILE A 348 30.27 3.78 -13.71
N GLY A 349 31.53 3.57 -13.29
CA GLY A 349 31.98 2.27 -12.83
C GLY A 349 33.25 2.34 -11.97
N VAL A 350 33.70 1.18 -11.51
CA VAL A 350 34.97 1.02 -10.77
C VAL A 350 35.89 0.04 -11.50
N TYR A 351 37.20 0.32 -11.49
CA TYR A 351 38.21 -0.57 -12.07
C TYR A 351 38.28 -1.89 -11.30
N VAL A 352 38.49 -2.98 -12.03
CA VAL A 352 38.61 -4.33 -11.48
C VAL A 352 39.80 -5.07 -12.10
N THR A 353 40.41 -5.96 -11.33
CA THR A 353 41.49 -6.83 -11.82
C THR A 353 40.94 -7.94 -12.71
N ASP A 354 41.82 -8.61 -13.48
CA ASP A 354 41.42 -9.75 -14.31
C ASP A 354 40.79 -10.90 -13.51
N GLU A 355 41.30 -11.17 -12.31
CA GLU A 355 40.74 -12.20 -11.42
C GLU A 355 39.36 -11.81 -10.88
N GLN A 356 39.14 -10.52 -10.59
CA GLN A 356 37.84 -10.01 -10.17
C GLN A 356 36.84 -10.04 -11.32
N ALA A 357 37.27 -9.65 -12.52
CA ALA A 357 36.46 -9.63 -13.73
C ALA A 357 35.85 -11.01 -14.06
N LYS A 358 36.59 -12.11 -13.82
CA LYS A 358 36.08 -13.49 -14.01
C LYS A 358 34.84 -13.80 -13.17
N LYS A 359 34.67 -13.12 -12.02
CA LYS A 359 33.54 -13.33 -11.12
C LYS A 359 32.36 -12.43 -11.44
N ILE A 360 32.58 -11.34 -12.19
CA ILE A 360 31.55 -10.34 -12.49
C ILE A 360 30.64 -10.85 -13.60
N LYS A 361 29.35 -10.55 -13.48
CA LYS A 361 28.35 -10.89 -14.49
C LYS A 361 28.71 -10.22 -15.83
N PRO A 362 28.73 -10.95 -16.97
CA PRO A 362 29.23 -10.42 -18.24
C PRO A 362 28.58 -9.11 -18.72
N ASP A 363 27.27 -8.93 -18.50
CA ASP A 363 26.53 -7.70 -18.87
C ASP A 363 26.82 -6.50 -17.93
N ARG A 364 27.66 -6.70 -16.93
CA ARG A 364 28.09 -5.72 -15.93
C ARG A 364 29.59 -5.45 -15.99
N LEU A 365 30.29 -6.09 -16.91
CA LEU A 365 31.70 -5.87 -17.16
C LEU A 365 31.87 -5.15 -18.50
N THR A 366 32.63 -4.06 -18.51
CA THR A 366 33.01 -3.35 -19.72
C THR A 366 34.51 -3.11 -19.73
N GLU A 367 35.04 -2.76 -20.88
CA GLU A 367 36.41 -2.26 -21.01
C GLU A 367 36.37 -0.77 -21.34
N PHE A 368 37.23 0.01 -20.68
CA PHE A 368 37.38 1.44 -20.92
C PHE A 368 38.85 1.82 -20.77
N ASN A 369 39.42 2.46 -21.80
CA ASN A 369 40.84 2.82 -21.85
C ASN A 369 41.80 1.65 -21.50
N GLY A 370 41.51 0.44 -22.00
CA GLY A 370 42.31 -0.77 -21.75
C GLY A 370 42.21 -1.35 -20.33
N LYS A 371 41.35 -0.78 -19.47
CA LYS A 371 41.07 -1.30 -18.13
C LYS A 371 39.68 -1.94 -18.08
N LYS A 372 39.55 -3.04 -17.33
CA LYS A 372 38.25 -3.66 -17.04
C LYS A 372 37.52 -2.88 -15.96
N VAL A 373 36.23 -2.64 -16.17
CA VAL A 373 35.38 -1.81 -15.31
C VAL A 373 34.08 -2.55 -14.97
N LEU A 374 33.74 -2.57 -13.68
CA LEU A 374 32.43 -2.95 -13.19
C LEU A 374 31.44 -1.78 -13.40
N ASP A 375 30.41 -2.00 -14.21
CA ASP A 375 29.36 -1.02 -14.52
C ASP A 375 28.37 -0.87 -13.35
N LEU A 376 28.35 0.33 -12.75
CA LEU A 376 27.46 0.70 -11.63
C LEU A 376 26.20 1.46 -12.09
N LYS A 377 25.96 1.55 -13.40
CA LYS A 377 24.88 2.30 -14.06
C LYS A 377 25.03 3.82 -13.93
N ASN A 378 23.90 4.53 -14.03
CA ASN A 378 23.86 5.98 -14.17
C ASN A 378 23.69 6.68 -12.82
N THR A 379 24.32 7.84 -12.68
CA THR A 379 24.10 8.79 -11.59
C THR A 379 22.73 9.46 -11.69
N PHE A 380 22.36 10.24 -10.68
CA PHE A 380 21.30 11.24 -10.80
C PHE A 380 21.73 12.41 -11.70
N ASN A 381 20.72 13.17 -12.12
CA ASN A 381 20.91 14.34 -12.97
C ASN A 381 21.70 15.43 -12.23
N THR A 382 22.65 16.05 -12.91
CA THR A 382 23.43 17.21 -12.44
C THR A 382 23.60 18.22 -13.57
N THR A 383 23.87 19.47 -13.20
CA THR A 383 24.29 20.54 -14.13
C THR A 383 25.80 20.56 -14.35
N GLU A 384 26.55 19.83 -13.53
CA GLU A 384 28.01 19.72 -13.68
C GLU A 384 28.40 18.88 -14.91
N THR A 385 29.50 19.26 -15.53
CA THR A 385 30.02 18.64 -16.76
C THR A 385 31.31 17.88 -16.49
N PHE A 386 31.30 16.59 -16.82
CA PHE A 386 32.47 15.71 -16.71
C PHE A 386 32.75 15.02 -18.06
N LYS A 387 34.01 14.71 -18.32
CA LYS A 387 34.43 14.00 -19.53
C LYS A 387 34.55 12.50 -19.24
N PRO A 388 34.28 11.62 -20.22
CA PRO A 388 34.63 10.21 -20.11
C PRO A 388 36.12 10.04 -19.74
N GLY A 389 36.39 9.26 -18.69
CA GLY A 389 37.71 9.07 -18.10
C GLY A 389 37.98 9.87 -16.83
N ASP A 390 37.19 10.91 -16.54
CA ASP A 390 37.29 11.63 -15.27
C ASP A 390 36.95 10.68 -14.11
N ILE A 391 37.68 10.80 -13.00
CA ILE A 391 37.31 10.16 -11.74
C ILE A 391 36.52 11.18 -10.91
N ILE A 392 35.32 10.78 -10.50
CA ILE A 392 34.40 11.62 -9.74
C ILE A 392 34.01 10.94 -8.43
N SER A 393 33.81 11.75 -7.39
CA SER A 393 33.26 11.27 -6.12
C SER A 393 31.73 11.24 -6.20
N VAL A 394 31.15 10.08 -5.91
CA VAL A 394 29.72 9.81 -5.96
C VAL A 394 29.23 9.39 -4.58
N GLU A 395 28.38 10.21 -4.00
CA GLU A 395 27.71 9.96 -2.74
C GLU A 395 26.53 9.00 -2.97
N ILE A 396 26.46 7.92 -2.19
CA ILE A 396 25.42 6.89 -2.24
C ILE A 396 24.84 6.63 -0.86
N GLU A 397 23.58 6.21 -0.83
CA GLU A 397 22.89 5.84 0.42
C GLU A 397 23.07 4.37 0.77
N ASP A 398 22.99 3.50 -0.25
CA ASP A 398 23.13 2.06 -0.11
C ASP A 398 23.87 1.48 -1.30
N ILE A 399 24.56 0.36 -1.04
CA ILE A 399 25.05 -0.51 -2.09
C ILE A 399 24.67 -1.95 -1.81
N TRP A 400 24.20 -2.59 -2.87
CA TRP A 400 23.76 -3.97 -2.83
C TRP A 400 24.61 -4.83 -3.75
N ARG A 401 24.97 -6.01 -3.26
CA ARG A 401 25.63 -7.05 -4.04
C ARG A 401 24.62 -8.12 -4.43
N HIS A 402 24.70 -8.57 -5.66
CA HIS A 402 23.84 -9.59 -6.23
C HIS A 402 24.70 -10.76 -6.68
N GLU A 403 24.35 -11.95 -6.22
CA GLU A 403 25.00 -13.20 -6.64
C GLU A 403 24.07 -13.99 -7.56
N THR A 404 24.51 -14.21 -8.79
CA THR A 404 23.75 -14.97 -9.80
C THR A 404 24.61 -16.12 -10.33
N PRO A 405 24.01 -17.15 -10.97
CA PRO A 405 24.79 -18.21 -11.62
C PRO A 405 25.74 -17.70 -12.70
N LYS A 406 25.42 -16.55 -13.30
CA LYS A 406 26.22 -15.91 -14.35
C LYS A 406 27.31 -14.99 -13.81
N GLY A 407 27.46 -14.89 -12.49
CA GLY A 407 28.42 -14.00 -11.82
C GLY A 407 27.77 -12.98 -10.89
N ILE A 408 28.59 -12.12 -10.30
CA ILE A 408 28.19 -11.10 -9.33
C ILE A 408 28.01 -9.73 -9.97
N TYR A 409 27.15 -8.90 -9.41
CA TYR A 409 27.08 -7.48 -9.77
C TYR A 409 26.56 -6.62 -8.63
N TYR A 410 26.72 -5.30 -8.76
CA TYR A 410 26.37 -4.34 -7.72
C TYR A 410 25.28 -3.39 -8.20
N SER A 411 24.55 -2.82 -7.25
CA SER A 411 23.56 -1.78 -7.51
C SER A 411 23.64 -0.75 -6.40
N ILE A 412 23.73 0.52 -6.78
CA ILE A 412 23.85 1.65 -5.87
C ILE A 412 22.52 2.41 -5.76
N HIS A 413 22.23 2.95 -4.58
CA HIS A 413 21.02 3.72 -4.29
C HIS A 413 21.34 5.21 -4.13
N LYS A 414 20.52 6.06 -4.78
CA LYS A 414 20.64 7.53 -4.84
C LYS A 414 22.06 8.07 -5.15
N PRO A 415 22.69 7.65 -6.26
CA PRO A 415 24.02 8.13 -6.63
C PRO A 415 24.02 9.61 -7.03
N LYS A 416 24.53 10.47 -6.14
CA LYS A 416 24.67 11.91 -6.38
C LYS A 416 26.14 12.25 -6.59
N ILE A 417 26.43 13.06 -7.60
CA ILE A 417 27.79 13.53 -7.85
C ILE A 417 28.11 14.67 -6.89
N ARG A 418 29.29 14.63 -6.28
CA ARG A 418 29.78 15.66 -5.34
C ARG A 418 30.78 16.62 -6.00
N HIS A 419 31.85 16.10 -6.60
CA HIS A 419 32.90 16.87 -7.29
C HIS A 419 33.90 15.94 -8.02
N ILE A 420 34.77 16.53 -8.84
CA ILE A 420 35.95 15.88 -9.44
C ILE A 420 36.98 15.62 -8.35
N THR A 421 37.57 14.43 -8.33
CA THR A 421 38.66 14.07 -7.42
C THR A 421 40.01 14.14 -8.14
N GLU A 422 41.08 14.46 -7.41
CA GLU A 422 42.46 14.38 -7.93
C GLU A 422 42.97 12.93 -8.03
N LYS A 423 42.19 11.96 -7.53
CA LYS A 423 42.53 10.54 -7.57
C LYS A 423 42.56 10.03 -9.00
N LYS A 424 43.56 9.18 -9.28
CA LYS A 424 43.75 8.51 -10.59
C LYS A 424 43.12 7.12 -10.66
N GLU A 425 42.74 6.55 -9.51
CA GLU A 425 42.15 5.23 -9.40
C GLU A 425 40.77 5.34 -8.73
N THR A 426 39.89 4.40 -9.06
CA THR A 426 38.55 4.29 -8.48
C THR A 426 38.58 3.58 -7.13
N THR A 427 37.47 3.63 -6.38
CA THR A 427 37.28 2.80 -5.19
C THR A 427 37.52 1.31 -5.52
N PRO A 428 38.42 0.62 -4.79
CA PRO A 428 38.67 -0.80 -5.01
C PRO A 428 37.42 -1.66 -4.75
N LEU A 429 37.27 -2.75 -5.49
CA LEU A 429 36.13 -3.66 -5.31
C LEU A 429 36.04 -4.22 -3.87
N SER A 430 37.16 -4.44 -3.20
CA SER A 430 37.19 -4.90 -1.80
C SER A 430 36.64 -3.87 -0.81
N GLU A 431 36.84 -2.58 -1.08
CA GLU A 431 36.23 -1.51 -0.30
C GLU A 431 34.74 -1.43 -0.60
N LEU A 432 34.35 -1.58 -1.86
CA LEU A 432 32.96 -1.68 -2.27
C LEU A 432 32.22 -2.83 -1.55
N ASP A 433 32.87 -3.98 -1.38
CA ASP A 433 32.36 -5.14 -0.64
C ASP A 433 32.13 -4.86 0.86
N ASN A 434 32.93 -3.99 1.46
CA ASN A 434 32.76 -3.58 2.85
C ASN A 434 31.54 -2.66 3.03
N LEU A 435 31.17 -1.92 1.99
CA LEU A 435 30.01 -1.03 1.99
C LEU A 435 28.69 -1.75 1.72
N VAL A 436 28.72 -3.01 1.27
CA VAL A 436 27.52 -3.79 0.94
C VAL A 436 26.59 -3.91 2.15
N CYS A 437 25.46 -3.22 2.08
CA CYS A 437 24.44 -3.24 3.13
C CYS A 437 23.48 -4.42 2.98
N SER A 438 23.42 -5.04 1.79
CA SER A 438 22.67 -6.28 1.59
C SER A 438 23.20 -7.14 0.45
N ILE A 439 23.25 -8.46 0.69
CA ILE A 439 23.60 -9.47 -0.31
C ILE A 439 22.32 -10.16 -0.78
N GLY A 440 22.05 -10.10 -2.08
CA GLY A 440 21.03 -10.92 -2.72
C GLY A 440 21.64 -12.24 -3.17
N SER A 441 21.42 -13.31 -2.40
CA SER A 441 21.61 -14.69 -2.85
C SER A 441 20.29 -15.21 -3.45
N LYS A 442 20.35 -16.13 -4.42
CA LYS A 442 19.18 -16.78 -5.06
C LYS A 442 18.02 -17.04 -4.07
N VAL A 443 16.98 -16.22 -4.15
CA VAL A 443 15.61 -16.74 -4.14
C VAL A 443 15.57 -17.72 -5.29
N VAL A 444 15.14 -18.95 -5.02
CA VAL A 444 14.91 -20.02 -6.01
C VAL A 444 14.49 -19.41 -7.34
N GLU A 445 15.13 -19.82 -8.43
CA GLU A 445 14.63 -19.65 -9.79
C GLU A 445 13.24 -20.32 -9.90
N GLU A 446 12.23 -19.63 -9.37
CA GLU A 446 10.88 -19.62 -9.89
C GLU A 446 10.61 -18.15 -10.23
N GLN A 447 10.90 -17.84 -11.49
CA GLN A 447 10.60 -16.61 -12.20
C GLN A 447 11.50 -15.40 -11.88
N GLU A 448 12.66 -15.38 -12.53
CA GLU A 448 13.16 -14.12 -13.11
C GLU A 448 12.06 -13.52 -14.00
N VAL A 449 11.18 -12.69 -13.42
CA VAL A 449 10.61 -11.59 -14.19
C VAL A 449 11.67 -10.51 -14.16
N ILE A 450 12.45 -10.47 -15.23
CA ILE A 450 13.34 -9.38 -15.59
C ILE A 450 12.54 -8.08 -15.46
N ILE A 451 12.76 -7.34 -14.37
CA ILE A 451 12.37 -5.93 -14.28
C ILE A 451 13.44 -5.17 -15.06
N GLU A 452 13.30 -5.18 -16.38
CA GLU A 452 13.89 -4.14 -17.19
C GLU A 452 13.19 -2.83 -16.84
N ARG A 453 13.92 -1.97 -16.11
CA ARG A 453 13.65 -0.54 -16.00
C ARG A 453 13.74 0.21 -17.34
N ASN A 454 13.88 -0.51 -18.46
CA ASN A 454 13.77 0.00 -19.82
C ASN A 454 12.71 -0.80 -20.58
N SER A 455 11.45 -0.58 -20.24
CA SER A 455 10.36 -0.75 -21.19
C SER A 455 9.43 0.45 -20.96
N LYS A 456 9.39 1.43 -21.87
CA LYS A 456 8.31 1.40 -22.87
C LYS A 456 7.66 0.03 -22.85
N LEU A 457 6.62 -0.12 -22.02
CA LEU A 457 5.65 -1.20 -22.12
C LEU A 457 5.58 -1.60 -23.59
N PRO A 458 5.96 -2.84 -23.96
CA PRO A 458 6.08 -3.19 -25.37
C PRO A 458 4.78 -2.78 -26.05
N LYS A 459 4.91 -1.86 -27.00
CA LYS A 459 3.84 -1.50 -27.94
C LYS A 459 3.55 -2.66 -28.89
N GLU A 460 4.26 -3.78 -28.75
CA GLU A 460 4.12 -4.99 -29.52
C GLU A 460 3.29 -6.02 -28.75
N SER A 461 2.01 -5.69 -28.64
CA SER A 461 0.95 -6.58 -29.13
C SER A 461 -0.36 -5.79 -29.06
N VAL A 462 -0.70 -5.22 -30.22
CA VAL A 462 -2.00 -4.63 -30.56
C VAL A 462 -2.22 -3.21 -30.06
N ASP A 463 -1.44 -2.24 -30.57
CA ASP A 463 -1.88 -0.84 -30.68
C ASP A 463 -2.26 -0.59 -32.15
N ASP A 464 -3.45 -0.01 -32.34
CA ASP A 464 -3.94 0.72 -33.51
C ASP A 464 -3.72 0.07 -34.89
N THR A 465 -4.56 -0.90 -35.25
CA THR A 465 -5.05 -0.94 -36.64
C THR A 465 -6.22 0.03 -36.74
N GLU A 466 -5.93 1.24 -37.21
CA GLU A 466 -6.92 1.97 -38.01
C GLU A 466 -7.32 1.08 -39.20
N ASP A 467 -8.63 0.93 -39.37
CA ASP A 467 -9.36 0.50 -40.56
C ASP A 467 -8.56 -0.17 -41.68
N SER A 468 -8.37 -1.49 -41.58
CA SER A 468 -8.45 -2.38 -42.74
C SER A 468 -8.71 -3.82 -42.29
N GLU A 469 -9.93 -4.28 -42.59
CA GLU A 469 -10.41 -5.67 -42.55
C GLU A 469 -10.31 -6.46 -41.23
N GLY A 470 -11.31 -6.23 -40.35
CA GLY A 470 -12.04 -7.37 -39.76
C GLY A 470 -11.71 -7.81 -38.33
N GLY A 471 -11.64 -6.88 -37.37
CA GLY A 471 -12.16 -7.16 -36.03
C GLY A 471 -11.61 -6.33 -34.88
N THR A 472 -12.51 -5.84 -34.02
CA THR A 472 -12.12 -5.05 -32.83
C THR A 472 -11.38 -5.90 -31.79
N ARG A 473 -10.57 -5.30 -30.90
CA ARG A 473 -9.93 -5.97 -29.74
C ARG A 473 -10.91 -6.80 -28.90
N SER A 474 -12.19 -6.44 -28.93
CA SER A 474 -13.30 -7.17 -28.31
C SER A 474 -13.57 -8.52 -28.98
N GLU A 475 -13.50 -8.60 -30.30
CA GLU A 475 -13.71 -9.83 -31.08
C GLU A 475 -12.55 -10.81 -30.88
N ALA A 476 -11.30 -10.33 -30.90
CA ALA A 476 -10.13 -11.14 -30.59
C ALA A 476 -10.21 -11.76 -29.19
N SER A 477 -10.70 -11.00 -28.20
CA SER A 477 -10.89 -11.49 -26.83
C SER A 477 -11.98 -12.57 -26.74
N LYS A 478 -13.09 -12.40 -27.45
CA LYS A 478 -14.18 -13.40 -27.52
C LYS A 478 -13.70 -14.70 -28.15
N LYS A 479 -13.05 -14.63 -29.32
CA LYS A 479 -12.51 -15.79 -30.03
C LYS A 479 -11.50 -16.55 -29.18
N PHE A 480 -10.53 -15.83 -28.58
CA PHE A 480 -9.56 -16.42 -27.67
C PHE A 480 -10.24 -17.16 -26.53
N PHE A 481 -11.24 -16.55 -25.90
CA PHE A 481 -11.96 -17.15 -24.80
C PHE A 481 -12.74 -18.39 -25.22
N GLU A 482 -13.46 -18.36 -26.35
CA GLU A 482 -14.22 -19.51 -26.88
C GLU A 482 -13.32 -20.72 -27.15
N GLU A 483 -12.11 -20.49 -27.66
CA GLU A 483 -11.13 -21.55 -27.93
C GLU A 483 -10.45 -22.08 -26.67
N ASN A 484 -10.20 -21.21 -25.66
CA ASN A 484 -9.29 -21.51 -24.56
C ASN A 484 -9.94 -21.58 -23.17
N TRP A 485 -11.24 -21.32 -23.03
CA TRP A 485 -11.94 -21.19 -21.74
C TRP A 485 -11.63 -22.34 -20.77
N HIS A 486 -11.51 -23.56 -21.30
CA HIS A 486 -11.27 -24.83 -20.61
C HIS A 486 -9.82 -25.02 -20.12
N ASN A 487 -8.97 -24.00 -20.25
CA ASN A 487 -7.62 -23.92 -19.67
C ASN A 487 -7.45 -22.65 -18.81
N LEU A 488 -8.46 -21.78 -18.75
CA LEU A 488 -8.45 -20.52 -18.02
C LEU A 488 -8.96 -20.72 -16.58
N TYR A 489 -8.16 -21.42 -15.76
CA TYR A 489 -8.37 -21.62 -14.32
C TYR A 489 -7.09 -22.15 -13.63
N PRO A 490 -6.86 -21.84 -12.34
CA PRO A 490 -5.68 -22.29 -11.61
C PRO A 490 -5.71 -23.79 -11.33
N LYS A 491 -4.60 -24.51 -11.57
CA LYS A 491 -4.52 -25.97 -11.33
C LYS A 491 -4.69 -26.36 -9.86
N SER A 492 -4.42 -25.44 -8.94
CA SER A 492 -4.63 -25.61 -7.50
C SER A 492 -6.10 -25.52 -7.09
N GLY A 493 -6.98 -24.99 -7.94
CA GLY A 493 -8.36 -24.63 -7.58
C GLY A 493 -8.49 -23.32 -6.80
N LYS A 494 -7.36 -22.65 -6.52
CA LYS A 494 -7.32 -21.37 -5.80
C LYS A 494 -6.43 -20.36 -6.51
N GLY A 495 -6.78 -19.08 -6.45
CA GLY A 495 -5.96 -18.01 -6.99
C GLY A 495 -6.20 -16.68 -6.28
N GLU A 496 -5.44 -15.65 -6.66
CA GLU A 496 -5.68 -14.26 -6.28
C GLU A 496 -6.54 -13.53 -7.32
N TRP A 497 -7.25 -12.49 -6.89
CA TRP A 497 -8.04 -11.63 -7.77
C TRP A 497 -7.93 -10.15 -7.37
N VAL A 498 -8.30 -9.26 -8.30
CA VAL A 498 -8.50 -7.83 -8.07
C VAL A 498 -9.67 -7.33 -8.90
N TYR A 499 -10.46 -6.41 -8.35
CA TYR A 499 -11.46 -5.67 -9.10
C TYR A 499 -11.09 -4.18 -9.13
N GLN A 500 -10.96 -3.63 -10.34
CA GLN A 500 -10.51 -2.25 -10.56
C GLN A 500 -11.56 -1.45 -11.31
N LEU A 501 -11.69 -0.16 -10.98
CA LEU A 501 -12.30 0.81 -11.87
C LEU A 501 -11.22 1.39 -12.78
N HIS A 502 -11.53 1.51 -14.06
CA HIS A 502 -10.65 2.05 -15.08
C HIS A 502 -11.32 3.24 -15.75
N PHE A 503 -10.89 4.46 -15.40
CA PHE A 503 -11.31 5.70 -16.04
C PHE A 503 -10.46 6.01 -17.26
N ARG A 504 -11.08 6.37 -18.38
CA ARG A 504 -10.42 6.71 -19.64
C ARG A 504 -10.88 8.09 -20.14
N GLY A 505 -10.01 8.75 -20.90
CA GLY A 505 -10.35 10.05 -21.52
C GLY A 505 -9.99 11.27 -20.67
N LEU A 506 -9.22 11.08 -19.59
CA LEU A 506 -8.87 12.14 -18.65
C LEU A 506 -7.88 13.14 -19.27
N SER A 507 -8.04 14.43 -18.96
CA SER A 507 -6.93 15.38 -19.08
C SER A 507 -5.84 15.07 -18.04
N GLU A 508 -4.64 15.59 -18.28
CA GLU A 508 -3.52 15.46 -17.32
C GLU A 508 -3.89 16.04 -15.95
N GLN A 509 -4.55 17.20 -15.94
CA GLN A 509 -4.98 17.88 -14.71
C GLN A 509 -5.99 17.04 -13.93
N GLU A 510 -7.01 16.50 -14.59
CA GLU A 510 -8.02 15.64 -13.96
C GLU A 510 -7.37 14.35 -13.42
N ALA A 511 -6.51 13.70 -14.20
CA ALA A 511 -5.82 12.48 -13.79
C ALA A 511 -4.95 12.70 -12.55
N LYS A 512 -4.27 13.86 -12.44
CA LYS A 512 -3.39 14.20 -11.31
C LYS A 512 -4.14 14.66 -10.07
N THR A 513 -5.22 15.43 -10.22
CA THR A 513 -5.82 16.15 -9.09
C THR A 513 -7.09 15.52 -8.54
N LEU A 514 -7.88 14.83 -9.36
CA LEU A 514 -9.17 14.29 -8.92
C LEU A 514 -9.00 12.91 -8.30
N ASP A 515 -9.50 12.73 -7.08
CA ASP A 515 -9.65 11.42 -6.46
C ASP A 515 -10.87 10.67 -7.04
N LEU A 516 -11.14 9.47 -6.54
CA LEU A 516 -12.25 8.65 -7.03
C LEU A 516 -13.58 9.42 -6.94
N ARG A 517 -13.82 10.11 -5.82
CA ARG A 517 -15.05 10.87 -5.61
C ARG A 517 -15.16 12.03 -6.60
N GLY A 518 -14.08 12.78 -6.81
CA GLY A 518 -14.03 13.86 -7.78
C GLY A 518 -14.35 13.40 -9.21
N LEU A 519 -13.82 12.26 -9.63
CA LEU A 519 -14.09 11.69 -10.96
C LEU A 519 -15.54 11.22 -11.12
N LEU A 520 -16.10 10.59 -10.08
CA LEU A 520 -17.50 10.14 -10.06
C LEU A 520 -18.50 11.31 -10.06
N MET A 521 -18.17 12.39 -9.36
CA MET A 521 -19.01 13.59 -9.30
C MET A 521 -19.07 14.34 -10.64
N GLN A 522 -17.97 14.32 -11.40
CA GLN A 522 -17.96 14.95 -12.71
C GLN A 522 -18.80 14.18 -13.73
N GLY A 523 -18.76 12.84 -13.71
CA GLY A 523 -19.58 12.01 -14.59
C GLY A 523 -19.43 12.36 -16.08
N LYS A 524 -18.20 12.64 -16.53
CA LYS A 524 -17.88 13.02 -17.92
C LYS A 524 -17.05 11.98 -18.67
N HIS A 525 -16.48 11.02 -17.95
CA HIS A 525 -15.44 10.13 -18.46
C HIS A 525 -15.93 8.70 -18.56
N SER A 526 -15.43 8.00 -19.57
CA SER A 526 -15.62 6.56 -19.75
C SER A 526 -15.04 5.81 -18.57
N VAL A 527 -15.82 4.89 -18.00
CA VAL A 527 -15.31 3.99 -16.97
C VAL A 527 -15.98 2.63 -17.02
N HIS A 528 -15.19 1.59 -16.77
CA HIS A 528 -15.64 0.22 -16.60
C HIS A 528 -14.97 -0.44 -15.40
N GLY A 529 -15.60 -1.51 -14.92
CA GLY A 529 -15.05 -2.41 -13.93
C GLY A 529 -14.20 -3.48 -14.59
N ASP A 530 -13.28 -4.05 -13.82
CA ASP A 530 -12.18 -4.79 -14.40
C ASP A 530 -11.77 -5.90 -13.41
N LEU A 531 -12.46 -7.05 -13.51
CA LEU A 531 -12.27 -8.22 -12.65
C LEU A 531 -11.18 -9.12 -13.22
N ARG A 532 -10.06 -9.22 -12.51
CA ARG A 532 -8.91 -10.04 -12.91
C ARG A 532 -8.70 -11.15 -11.91
N LEU A 533 -8.48 -12.36 -12.43
CA LEU A 533 -8.36 -13.60 -11.69
C LEU A 533 -7.07 -14.27 -12.14
N SER A 534 -6.20 -14.59 -11.19
CA SER A 534 -4.92 -15.22 -11.50
C SER A 534 -5.07 -16.69 -11.86
N ASN A 535 -4.25 -17.13 -12.81
CA ASN A 535 -4.16 -18.49 -13.30
C ASN A 535 -2.71 -18.80 -13.72
N ASN A 536 -2.07 -19.83 -13.16
CA ASN A 536 -0.79 -20.43 -13.60
C ASN A 536 0.19 -19.44 -14.29
N GLY A 537 0.57 -18.35 -13.61
CA GLY A 537 1.54 -17.36 -14.09
C GLY A 537 0.99 -16.15 -14.87
N THR A 538 -0.29 -16.13 -15.22
CA THR A 538 -0.97 -15.03 -15.93
C THR A 538 -2.27 -14.64 -15.21
N LEU A 539 -2.98 -13.61 -15.70
CA LEU A 539 -4.35 -13.29 -15.30
C LEU A 539 -5.30 -13.50 -16.47
N HIS A 540 -6.46 -14.09 -16.21
CA HIS A 540 -7.64 -13.97 -17.06
C HIS A 540 -8.67 -13.09 -16.36
N GLY A 541 -9.81 -12.84 -16.98
CA GLY A 541 -10.84 -12.06 -16.31
C GLY A 541 -11.92 -11.55 -17.22
N PHE A 542 -12.65 -10.58 -16.68
CA PHE A 542 -13.80 -9.98 -17.32
C PHE A 542 -13.80 -8.46 -17.11
N THR A 543 -14.04 -7.73 -18.19
CA THR A 543 -14.44 -6.31 -18.11
C THR A 543 -15.93 -6.27 -17.72
N VAL A 544 -16.31 -5.43 -16.77
CA VAL A 544 -17.67 -5.28 -16.25
C VAL A 544 -18.24 -3.93 -16.67
N PHE A 545 -19.45 -3.93 -17.21
CA PHE A 545 -20.12 -2.76 -17.76
C PHE A 545 -21.45 -2.50 -17.04
N GLU A 546 -21.75 -1.23 -16.85
CA GLU A 546 -23.07 -0.76 -16.43
C GLU A 546 -23.85 -0.35 -17.67
N GLY A 547 -24.57 -1.31 -18.29
CA GLY A 547 -25.35 -1.10 -19.52
C GLY A 547 -24.74 -1.73 -20.76
N SER A 548 -25.23 -1.34 -21.95
CA SER A 548 -24.63 -1.77 -23.22
C SER A 548 -23.16 -1.36 -23.27
N ALA A 549 -22.32 -2.12 -23.96
CA ALA A 549 -20.85 -2.00 -24.03
C ALA A 549 -20.24 -0.64 -24.49
N LYS A 550 -20.99 0.47 -24.40
CA LYS A 550 -20.57 1.85 -24.58
C LYS A 550 -20.56 2.56 -23.23
N ASP A 551 -19.36 2.71 -22.68
CA ASP A 551 -18.87 3.75 -21.78
C ASP A 551 -19.90 4.80 -21.31
N ILE A 552 -20.71 4.45 -20.30
CA ILE A 552 -21.62 5.40 -19.65
C ILE A 552 -20.84 6.15 -18.56
N PRO A 553 -21.03 7.47 -18.40
CA PRO A 553 -20.45 8.18 -17.27
C PRO A 553 -21.04 7.68 -15.94
N VAL A 554 -20.16 7.28 -15.04
CA VAL A 554 -20.51 6.67 -13.73
C VAL A 554 -20.63 7.76 -12.67
N LYS A 555 -21.70 7.68 -11.88
CA LYS A 555 -21.99 8.56 -10.73
C LYS A 555 -21.78 7.81 -9.41
N GLU A 556 -21.83 8.51 -8.27
CA GLU A 556 -21.65 7.95 -6.92
C GLU A 556 -22.58 6.75 -6.61
N GLY A 557 -23.70 6.61 -7.35
CA GLY A 557 -24.64 5.47 -7.29
C GLY A 557 -24.47 4.38 -8.36
N SER A 558 -23.29 4.24 -8.95
CA SER A 558 -23.03 3.23 -9.99
C SER A 558 -23.00 1.80 -9.44
N LYS A 559 -23.62 0.89 -10.18
CA LYS A 559 -23.58 -0.56 -9.93
C LYS A 559 -22.17 -1.13 -9.99
N LEU A 560 -21.24 -0.53 -10.75
CA LEU A 560 -19.84 -0.96 -10.79
C LEU A 560 -19.15 -0.77 -9.43
N ILE A 561 -19.53 0.26 -8.66
CA ILE A 561 -19.01 0.52 -7.32
C ILE A 561 -19.69 -0.40 -6.31
N TYR A 562 -21.02 -0.51 -6.38
CA TYR A 562 -21.78 -1.37 -5.47
C TYR A 562 -21.40 -2.83 -5.58
N MET A 563 -21.04 -3.31 -6.78
CA MET A 563 -20.50 -4.66 -6.97
C MET A 563 -19.27 -4.91 -6.09
N ALA A 564 -18.38 -3.93 -5.95
CA ALA A 564 -17.18 -4.02 -5.12
C ALA A 564 -17.44 -4.00 -3.61
N GLN A 565 -18.69 -3.80 -3.19
CA GLN A 565 -19.13 -3.78 -1.80
C GLN A 565 -20.10 -4.93 -1.48
N HIS A 566 -20.38 -5.77 -2.49
CA HIS A 566 -21.42 -6.77 -2.41
C HIS A 566 -20.89 -8.06 -1.77
N LYS A 567 -21.62 -8.56 -0.75
CA LYS A 567 -21.22 -9.72 0.06
C LYS A 567 -21.96 -11.02 -0.27
N GLY A 568 -22.80 -11.01 -1.31
CA GLY A 568 -23.67 -12.14 -1.65
C GLY A 568 -24.84 -12.35 -0.69
N GLU A 569 -25.10 -11.37 0.19
CA GLU A 569 -26.15 -11.44 1.23
C GLU A 569 -27.51 -10.92 0.72
N THR A 570 -27.53 -10.18 -0.39
CA THR A 570 -28.73 -9.58 -0.96
C THR A 570 -28.76 -9.77 -2.48
N LYS A 571 -29.93 -9.64 -3.10
CA LYS A 571 -30.04 -9.78 -4.56
C LYS A 571 -29.27 -8.65 -5.25
N PHE A 572 -28.26 -9.00 -6.04
CA PHE A 572 -27.55 -8.06 -6.90
C PHE A 572 -28.19 -8.00 -8.28
N GLU A 573 -28.25 -6.81 -8.88
CA GLU A 573 -28.70 -6.69 -10.27
C GLU A 573 -27.56 -7.06 -11.22
N LYS A 574 -27.79 -8.05 -12.09
CA LYS A 574 -26.77 -8.59 -12.99
C LYS A 574 -26.16 -7.51 -13.87
N LEU A 575 -24.84 -7.55 -14.04
CA LEU A 575 -24.10 -6.65 -14.92
C LEU A 575 -23.58 -7.37 -16.15
N GLU A 576 -23.51 -6.65 -17.28
CA GLU A 576 -22.89 -7.17 -18.49
C GLU A 576 -21.38 -7.28 -18.31
N VAL A 577 -20.79 -8.37 -18.79
CA VAL A 577 -19.34 -8.55 -18.80
C VAL A 577 -18.83 -9.00 -20.15
N ALA A 578 -17.55 -8.76 -20.41
CA ALA A 578 -16.84 -9.28 -21.58
C ALA A 578 -15.52 -9.94 -21.16
N PRO A 579 -15.19 -11.14 -21.68
CA PRO A 579 -13.90 -11.77 -21.42
C PRO A 579 -12.73 -10.85 -21.78
N LYS A 580 -11.63 -11.00 -21.04
CA LYS A 580 -10.36 -10.32 -21.33
C LYS A 580 -9.35 -11.32 -21.89
N LEU A 581 -8.48 -10.85 -22.78
CA LEU A 581 -7.22 -11.52 -23.12
C LEU A 581 -6.37 -11.71 -21.86
N LEU A 582 -5.42 -12.65 -21.92
CA LEU A 582 -4.48 -12.86 -20.83
C LEU A 582 -3.69 -11.59 -20.52
N GLN A 583 -3.49 -11.32 -19.23
CA GLN A 583 -2.79 -10.13 -18.74
C GLN A 583 -1.64 -10.53 -17.80
N PRO A 584 -0.60 -9.70 -17.66
CA PRO A 584 0.50 -9.97 -16.74
C PRO A 584 0.04 -9.92 -15.28
N ARG A 585 0.67 -10.73 -14.42
CA ARG A 585 0.36 -10.81 -12.97
C ARG A 585 0.48 -9.48 -12.24
N SER A 586 1.30 -8.55 -12.73
CA SER A 586 1.51 -7.21 -12.16
C SER A 586 0.21 -6.41 -12.01
N TRP A 587 -0.80 -6.69 -12.83
CA TRP A 587 -2.12 -6.06 -12.75
C TRP A 587 -2.84 -6.31 -11.43
N LEU A 588 -2.50 -7.37 -10.67
CA LEU A 588 -3.05 -7.59 -9.34
C LEU A 588 -2.81 -6.40 -8.42
N LEU A 589 -1.66 -5.71 -8.56
CA LEU A 589 -1.23 -4.64 -7.66
C LEU A 589 -1.64 -3.24 -8.13
N VAL A 590 -2.04 -3.09 -9.39
CA VAL A 590 -2.36 -1.77 -9.99
C VAL A 590 -3.51 -1.12 -9.21
N GLY A 591 -3.31 0.10 -8.72
CA GLY A 591 -4.37 0.84 -8.03
C GLY A 591 -4.71 0.39 -6.60
N ARG A 592 -3.98 -0.58 -5.99
CA ARG A 592 -4.24 -1.07 -4.62
C ARG A 592 -3.89 -0.06 -3.53
N ASP A 593 -2.64 0.39 -3.51
CA ASP A 593 -2.14 1.30 -2.46
C ASP A 593 -2.50 2.76 -2.74
N LYS A 594 -2.37 3.15 -4.01
CA LYS A 594 -2.74 4.46 -4.52
C LYS A 594 -3.24 4.34 -5.96
N PRO A 595 -4.08 5.28 -6.44
CA PRO A 595 -4.56 5.27 -7.81
C PRO A 595 -3.39 5.25 -8.80
N TYR A 596 -3.49 4.41 -9.83
CA TYR A 596 -2.46 4.33 -10.86
C TYR A 596 -2.85 5.24 -12.03
N LEU A 597 -1.94 6.14 -12.42
CA LEU A 597 -2.14 7.07 -13.53
C LEU A 597 -1.38 6.52 -14.74
N SER A 598 -2.07 6.36 -15.86
CA SER A 598 -1.45 6.04 -17.13
C SER A 598 -1.43 7.29 -18.03
N PRO A 599 -0.25 7.76 -18.47
CA PRO A 599 -0.14 8.82 -19.46
C PRO A 599 -0.70 8.38 -20.82
N PRO A 600 -0.96 9.31 -21.76
CA PRO A 600 -1.33 8.99 -23.13
C PRO A 600 -0.33 8.03 -23.78
N LYS A 601 -0.82 7.13 -24.65
CA LYS A 601 -0.06 6.00 -25.22
C LYS A 601 0.49 5.02 -24.16
N GLY A 602 0.09 5.16 -22.90
CA GLY A 602 0.32 4.20 -21.83
C GLY A 602 -0.82 3.18 -21.74
N VAL A 603 -0.64 2.19 -20.88
CA VAL A 603 -1.58 1.08 -20.69
C VAL A 603 -2.98 1.55 -20.30
N GLY A 604 -3.98 1.21 -21.12
CA GLY A 604 -5.40 1.55 -20.92
C GLY A 604 -5.79 2.99 -21.27
N SER A 605 -4.80 3.85 -21.51
CA SER A 605 -5.00 5.21 -22.00
C SER A 605 -5.38 5.24 -23.50
N THR A 606 -5.73 6.42 -24.02
CA THR A 606 -5.83 6.62 -25.48
C THR A 606 -4.57 7.32 -25.98
N THR A 607 -4.46 7.50 -27.30
CA THR A 607 -3.32 8.18 -27.93
C THR A 607 -3.03 9.55 -27.33
N ASN A 608 -4.08 10.27 -26.91
CA ASN A 608 -4.00 11.67 -26.49
C ASN A 608 -4.56 11.95 -25.08
N LYS A 609 -5.15 10.96 -24.39
CA LYS A 609 -5.78 11.16 -23.08
C LYS A 609 -5.25 10.19 -22.04
N TRP A 610 -5.20 10.64 -20.79
CA TRP A 610 -4.78 9.83 -19.64
C TRP A 610 -5.86 8.80 -19.27
N ALA A 611 -5.42 7.75 -18.57
CA ALA A 611 -6.29 6.84 -17.85
C ALA A 611 -5.92 6.79 -16.37
N LYS A 612 -6.88 6.40 -15.53
CA LYS A 612 -6.66 6.26 -14.09
C LYS A 612 -7.36 5.03 -13.54
N PHE A 613 -6.66 4.26 -12.71
CA PHE A 613 -7.13 3.00 -12.15
C PHE A 613 -7.25 3.09 -10.63
N PHE A 614 -8.34 2.55 -10.11
CA PHE A 614 -8.59 2.41 -8.67
C PHE A 614 -8.92 0.95 -8.38
N ALA A 615 -8.13 0.25 -7.56
CA ALA A 615 -8.54 -1.06 -7.08
C ALA A 615 -9.54 -0.86 -5.95
N LEU A 616 -10.75 -1.39 -6.12
CA LEU A 616 -11.81 -1.22 -5.13
C LEU A 616 -11.77 -2.31 -4.06
N ASP A 617 -11.45 -3.53 -4.47
CA ASP A 617 -11.21 -4.67 -3.60
C ASP A 617 -10.36 -5.75 -4.30
N TRP A 618 -9.82 -6.65 -3.51
CA TRP A 618 -8.98 -7.77 -3.95
C TRP A 618 -8.90 -8.84 -2.85
N GLY A 619 -8.39 -10.01 -3.22
CA GLY A 619 -8.17 -11.09 -2.26
C GLY A 619 -7.84 -12.40 -2.95
N THR A 620 -8.25 -13.50 -2.31
CA THR A 620 -8.15 -14.85 -2.89
C THR A 620 -9.51 -15.31 -3.40
N TYR A 621 -9.51 -16.29 -4.29
CA TYR A 621 -10.71 -16.95 -4.76
C TYR A 621 -10.51 -18.46 -4.87
N GLU A 622 -11.61 -19.19 -4.70
CA GLU A 622 -11.70 -20.62 -4.97
C GLU A 622 -12.55 -20.88 -6.21
N LEU A 623 -12.21 -21.95 -6.93
CA LEU A 623 -12.87 -22.36 -8.16
C LEU A 623 -14.09 -23.22 -7.86
N GLY A 624 -15.22 -22.90 -8.48
CA GLY A 624 -16.36 -23.80 -8.60
C GLY A 624 -16.37 -24.50 -9.96
N VAL A 625 -17.56 -24.86 -10.44
CA VAL A 625 -17.71 -25.53 -11.74
C VAL A 625 -17.58 -24.54 -12.92
N ILE A 626 -16.83 -24.94 -13.97
CA ILE A 626 -16.71 -24.19 -15.23
C ILE A 626 -17.23 -25.04 -16.39
N ARG A 627 -18.14 -24.45 -17.16
CA ARG A 627 -18.69 -24.93 -18.45
C ARG A 627 -18.38 -23.90 -19.54
N ALA A 628 -18.73 -24.23 -20.79
CA ALA A 628 -18.53 -23.30 -21.92
C ALA A 628 -19.28 -21.97 -21.73
N HIS A 629 -20.45 -22.00 -21.08
CA HIS A 629 -21.36 -20.86 -20.93
C HIS A 629 -21.60 -20.45 -19.46
N SER A 630 -20.90 -21.04 -18.50
CA SER A 630 -21.07 -20.69 -17.08
C SER A 630 -19.78 -20.91 -16.31
N ARG A 631 -19.52 -20.03 -15.35
CA ARG A 631 -18.37 -20.12 -14.46
C ARG A 631 -18.78 -19.75 -13.06
N GLU A 632 -18.25 -20.48 -12.09
CA GLU A 632 -18.50 -20.26 -10.68
C GLU A 632 -17.18 -19.98 -9.95
N TYR A 633 -17.17 -18.92 -9.17
CA TYR A 633 -16.04 -18.51 -8.33
C TYR A 633 -16.54 -18.19 -6.93
N PHE A 634 -15.67 -18.37 -5.93
CA PHE A 634 -15.93 -17.98 -4.55
C PHE A 634 -14.88 -16.96 -4.16
N LEU A 635 -15.28 -15.70 -4.03
CA LEU A 635 -14.34 -14.61 -3.75
C LEU A 635 -14.19 -14.37 -2.25
N HIS A 636 -12.96 -14.10 -1.82
CA HIS A 636 -12.59 -13.76 -0.45
C HIS A 636 -11.85 -12.42 -0.41
N GLY A 637 -12.60 -11.33 -0.58
CA GLY A 637 -12.11 -9.96 -0.44
C GLY A 637 -12.54 -9.31 0.87
N SER A 638 -12.03 -8.09 1.11
CA SER A 638 -12.38 -7.32 2.30
C SER A 638 -13.80 -6.72 2.21
N LYS A 639 -14.29 -6.47 0.99
CA LYS A 639 -15.58 -5.83 0.70
C LYS A 639 -16.47 -6.68 -0.20
N MET A 640 -15.92 -7.25 -1.27
CA MET A 640 -16.56 -8.11 -2.25
C MET A 640 -16.17 -9.57 -1.97
N LYS A 641 -17.17 -10.37 -1.59
CA LYS A 641 -16.98 -11.78 -1.20
C LYS A 641 -18.23 -12.61 -1.44
N GLY A 642 -18.06 -13.92 -1.41
CA GLY A 642 -19.12 -14.90 -1.66
C GLY A 642 -19.07 -15.48 -3.08
N ARG A 643 -20.11 -16.24 -3.40
CA ARG A 643 -20.31 -16.92 -4.67
C ARG A 643 -20.59 -15.91 -5.77
N VAL A 644 -19.88 -16.07 -6.88
CA VAL A 644 -20.00 -15.26 -8.10
C VAL A 644 -20.23 -16.19 -9.28
N LEU A 645 -21.30 -15.92 -10.02
CA LEU A 645 -21.64 -16.63 -11.23
C LEU A 645 -21.42 -15.73 -12.44
N ILE A 646 -20.68 -16.23 -13.42
CA ILE A 646 -20.51 -15.58 -14.72
C ILE A 646 -21.15 -16.48 -15.78
N THR A 647 -22.26 -16.04 -16.36
CA THR A 647 -23.13 -16.86 -17.22
C THR A 647 -23.41 -16.21 -18.56
N TYR A 648 -23.40 -16.98 -19.64
CA TYR A 648 -23.76 -16.52 -20.98
C TYR A 648 -25.25 -16.75 -21.25
N ALA A 649 -26.05 -15.69 -21.13
CA ALA A 649 -27.52 -15.74 -21.11
C ALA A 649 -28.15 -14.80 -22.17
N PRO A 650 -29.40 -15.08 -22.62
CA PRO A 650 -30.13 -14.20 -23.52
C PRO A 650 -30.56 -12.90 -22.81
N VAL A 651 -30.30 -11.75 -23.45
CA VAL A 651 -30.68 -10.41 -23.02
C VAL A 651 -31.13 -9.61 -24.25
N ALA A 652 -32.40 -9.18 -24.28
CA ALA A 652 -32.98 -8.31 -25.31
C ALA A 652 -32.64 -8.73 -26.76
N GLY A 653 -32.82 -10.02 -27.09
CA GLY A 653 -32.61 -10.55 -28.46
C GLY A 653 -31.17 -10.91 -28.83
N SER A 654 -30.19 -10.71 -27.93
CA SER A 654 -28.79 -11.14 -28.11
C SER A 654 -28.32 -11.97 -26.90
N ARG A 655 -27.23 -12.74 -27.03
CA ARG A 655 -26.63 -13.43 -25.88
C ARG A 655 -25.44 -12.64 -25.35
N LYS A 656 -25.39 -12.47 -24.03
CA LYS A 656 -24.35 -11.70 -23.34
C LYS A 656 -23.84 -12.44 -22.12
N TRP A 657 -22.57 -12.20 -21.77
CA TRP A 657 -22.04 -12.67 -20.51
C TRP A 657 -22.51 -11.73 -19.40
N LEU A 658 -22.98 -12.31 -18.31
CA LEU A 658 -23.49 -11.59 -17.15
C LEU A 658 -22.73 -12.04 -15.90
N ILE A 659 -22.42 -11.11 -15.02
CA ILE A 659 -21.94 -11.38 -13.66
C ILE A 659 -23.08 -11.22 -12.66
N ASP A 660 -23.17 -12.18 -11.74
CA ASP A 660 -24.22 -12.29 -10.73
C ASP A 660 -23.62 -12.71 -9.39
N PHE A 661 -24.26 -12.27 -8.31
CA PHE A 661 -23.96 -12.65 -6.93
C PHE A 661 -25.23 -13.27 -6.36
N PRO A 662 -25.43 -14.60 -6.54
CA PRO A 662 -26.60 -15.26 -6.01
C PRO A 662 -26.62 -15.15 -4.48
N VAL A 663 -27.82 -15.05 -3.91
CA VAL A 663 -28.01 -15.15 -2.44
C VAL A 663 -27.68 -16.55 -1.97
N ASP A 664 -28.06 -17.57 -2.76
CA ASP A 664 -27.67 -18.95 -2.52
C ASP A 664 -26.17 -19.15 -2.74
N GLN A 665 -25.47 -19.44 -1.64
CA GLN A 665 -24.02 -19.69 -1.61
C GLN A 665 -23.66 -21.15 -1.85
N THR A 666 -24.63 -22.06 -2.04
CA THR A 666 -24.38 -23.50 -2.22
C THR A 666 -23.61 -23.77 -3.51
N PRO A 667 -22.41 -24.38 -3.45
CA PRO A 667 -21.65 -24.71 -4.66
C PRO A 667 -22.40 -25.61 -5.63
N TYR A 668 -22.20 -25.37 -6.93
CA TYR A 668 -22.86 -26.16 -7.97
C TYR A 668 -22.54 -27.66 -7.81
N ALA A 669 -21.30 -27.98 -7.50
CA ALA A 669 -20.83 -29.36 -7.31
C ALA A 669 -21.33 -30.04 -6.02
N GLU A 670 -22.00 -29.31 -5.12
CA GLU A 670 -22.66 -29.88 -3.93
C GLU A 670 -24.13 -30.20 -4.18
N SER A 671 -24.76 -29.50 -5.14
CA SER A 671 -26.19 -29.64 -5.45
C SER A 671 -26.48 -30.50 -6.67
N HIS A 672 -25.46 -30.97 -7.39
CA HIS A 672 -25.60 -31.72 -8.64
C HIS A 672 -24.68 -32.93 -8.69
N ASP A 673 -25.18 -34.04 -9.22
CA ASP A 673 -24.38 -35.23 -9.50
C ASP A 673 -23.49 -35.04 -10.74
N LEU A 674 -22.24 -35.49 -10.66
CA LEU A 674 -21.28 -35.33 -11.74
C LEU A 674 -21.66 -36.16 -12.98
N ASN A 675 -22.18 -37.38 -12.81
CA ASN A 675 -22.50 -38.26 -13.93
C ASN A 675 -23.72 -37.76 -14.70
N GLU A 676 -24.73 -37.26 -13.99
CA GLU A 676 -25.90 -36.61 -14.60
C GLU A 676 -25.48 -35.38 -15.41
N VAL A 677 -24.59 -34.55 -14.87
CA VAL A 677 -24.05 -33.38 -15.59
C VAL A 677 -23.24 -33.81 -16.81
N ILE A 678 -22.44 -34.87 -16.73
CA ILE A 678 -21.72 -35.40 -17.90
C ILE A 678 -22.71 -35.84 -18.98
N ALA A 679 -23.77 -36.56 -18.62
CA ALA A 679 -24.81 -37.00 -19.56
C ALA A 679 -25.53 -35.82 -20.23
N GLU A 680 -25.88 -34.79 -19.46
CA GLU A 680 -26.45 -33.52 -19.96
C GLU A 680 -25.53 -32.86 -21.00
N LEU A 681 -24.23 -32.78 -20.69
CA LEU A 681 -23.25 -32.12 -21.56
C LEU A 681 -22.95 -32.90 -22.83
N LYS A 682 -23.04 -34.24 -22.81
CA LYS A 682 -22.97 -35.07 -24.02
C LYS A 682 -24.11 -34.74 -24.98
N GLN A 683 -25.34 -34.63 -24.48
CA GLN A 683 -26.50 -34.23 -25.31
C GLN A 683 -26.32 -32.83 -25.91
N LYS A 684 -25.69 -31.91 -25.16
CA LYS A 684 -25.38 -30.55 -25.61
C LYS A 684 -24.10 -30.44 -26.45
N LYS A 685 -23.43 -31.56 -26.76
CA LYS A 685 -22.17 -31.62 -27.53
C LYS A 685 -21.06 -30.72 -26.96
N GLN A 686 -21.03 -30.50 -25.63
CA GLN A 686 -19.98 -29.71 -25.00
C GLN A 686 -18.76 -30.59 -24.70
N LYS A 687 -17.61 -30.29 -25.31
CA LYS A 687 -16.39 -31.12 -25.26
C LYS A 687 -15.68 -31.21 -23.90
N TRP A 688 -15.79 -30.19 -23.06
CA TRP A 688 -15.02 -30.08 -21.82
C TRP A 688 -15.91 -29.73 -20.63
N LEU A 689 -15.51 -30.17 -19.45
CA LEU A 689 -16.08 -29.78 -18.15
C LEU A 689 -14.93 -29.61 -17.15
N ILE A 690 -14.92 -28.53 -16.39
CA ILE A 690 -14.05 -28.40 -15.22
C ILE A 690 -14.92 -28.54 -13.99
N TRP A 691 -14.77 -29.66 -13.28
CA TRP A 691 -15.52 -29.95 -12.07
C TRP A 691 -14.65 -29.67 -10.84
N CYS A 692 -15.12 -28.80 -9.95
CA CYS A 692 -14.40 -28.43 -8.74
C CYS A 692 -15.39 -28.12 -7.62
N LYS A 693 -15.15 -28.67 -6.44
CA LYS A 693 -15.71 -28.12 -5.20
C LYS A 693 -14.77 -27.04 -4.67
N PRO A 694 -15.28 -25.95 -4.09
CA PRO A 694 -14.43 -24.93 -3.47
C PRO A 694 -13.48 -25.57 -2.47
N GLY A 695 -12.21 -25.17 -2.50
CA GLY A 695 -11.17 -25.76 -1.67
C GLY A 695 -10.47 -27.00 -2.25
N GLU A 696 -11.02 -27.65 -3.28
CA GLU A 696 -10.46 -28.85 -3.89
C GLU A 696 -9.68 -28.58 -5.19
N LYS A 697 -8.98 -29.61 -5.70
CA LYS A 697 -8.30 -29.55 -6.99
C LYS A 697 -9.30 -29.74 -8.14
N PRO A 698 -9.30 -28.88 -9.19
CA PRO A 698 -10.20 -29.01 -10.31
C PRO A 698 -9.92 -30.27 -11.15
N LYS A 699 -10.97 -30.99 -11.51
CA LYS A 699 -10.94 -32.11 -12.44
C LYS A 699 -11.33 -31.64 -13.83
N LYS A 700 -10.39 -31.68 -14.78
CA LYS A 700 -10.66 -31.43 -16.20
C LYS A 700 -11.14 -32.71 -16.86
N ILE A 701 -12.40 -32.71 -17.28
CA ILE A 701 -13.08 -33.87 -17.83
C ILE A 701 -13.33 -33.61 -19.32
N LYS A 702 -12.89 -34.55 -20.15
CA LYS A 702 -13.25 -34.60 -21.57
C LYS A 702 -14.59 -35.31 -21.67
N ILE A 703 -15.55 -34.67 -22.32
CA ILE A 703 -16.87 -35.23 -22.56
C ILE A 703 -16.82 -35.86 -23.95
N ASP A 704 -16.65 -37.18 -23.98
CA ASP A 704 -16.63 -38.00 -25.20
C ASP A 704 -18.02 -38.50 -25.58
#